data_AF-A0A9D8XLG5-F1
#
_entry.id   AF-A0A9D8XLG5-F1
#
_cell.length_a   1.000
_cell.length_b   1.000
_cell.length_c   1.000
_cell.angle_alpha   90.00
_cell.angle_beta   90.00
_cell.angle_gamma   90.00
#
_symmetry.space_group_name_H-M   'P 1'
#
loop_
_entity.id
_entity.type
_entity.pdbx_description
1 polymer ?
#
loop_
_entity_poly.entity_id
_entity_poly.type
_entity_poly.pdbx_seq_one_letter_code
_entity_poly.pdbx_strand_id
1 'polypeptide(L)'
;MIRLWFIKSKRKSFADIAAAIPGVKFDQDASWNRYTSLGAGVAPFPLFRVGNTAQASDLVAALKKEYPDLKIRPIGGGTNLVGADRTLPDTVFLKIYAAPGGDLSQIYHAKDGIFFAGAALSLKNVLDFACANSFGGAAGLYGIPGTIGGATVMNAGANGQCISEFIESIEFLDLNTGKVKRHRKVSFDWAYRHTSIPEDQMILRVIFRFKPVDPEEENVLLKRELLRRMRAPAGRSAGSVFRNPATTLPAGRILEKCGAKSLSEGRFQVSPDHANWIINRVDRAELAPTEKAFVETTEAMAKKVYDSTGIILKPEVRFIDMETAEKWGTDRPRIKVLVLKGGVSSEREVSLLSAAGVAKSLRDAGFDVREYDIQQLEITEDMRWADVVYPVLHGGFGEDGTLQKMLEDAGIKTVGSPSESMKIVMDKVASKKVMDENGITNARYAVVTDPAAPIPEGMELPLIVKPNSEGSTFGLTLVETPDQWQEALALALKHDKIALVEEYIEGIEATVGILLGKALPPVEIRYPGKLYDYDAKYTHAQGETLYLCPPQGIDPEAVAEMRALCLRFAKALHAETLVRVDVIVRNKDNKVYVLEGNSMPGCTESSLLPKAAMAAGITLMELYSGLVMDALKK
;
A
#
# COMPACT_ATOMS: atom_id res chain seq x y z
N MET A 1 -47.11 -63.97 10.01
CA MET A 1 -45.95 -63.36 10.70
C MET A 1 -45.61 -62.06 10.01
N ILE A 2 -46.20 -60.98 10.53
CA ILE A 2 -45.96 -59.58 10.17
C ILE A 2 -44.84 -59.07 11.10
N ARG A 3 -44.00 -58.16 10.60
CA ARG A 3 -42.96 -57.32 11.27
C ARG A 3 -41.52 -57.70 10.93
N LEU A 4 -41.02 -57.14 9.83
CA LEU A 4 -39.61 -56.75 9.66
C LEU A 4 -39.49 -55.86 8.42
N TRP A 5 -40.24 -54.76 8.39
CA TRP A 5 -40.06 -53.69 7.41
C TRP A 5 -40.42 -52.36 8.09
N PHE A 6 -39.57 -51.35 7.91
CA PHE A 6 -39.59 -49.99 8.49
C PHE A 6 -39.10 -49.80 9.93
N ILE A 7 -37.77 -49.74 10.09
CA ILE A 7 -37.17 -48.67 10.92
C ILE A 7 -36.31 -47.83 9.98
N LYS A 8 -36.96 -46.99 9.16
CA LYS A 8 -36.30 -45.75 8.73
C LYS A 8 -36.24 -44.90 9.99
N SER A 9 -35.06 -44.83 10.62
CA SER A 9 -34.76 -43.81 11.61
C SER A 9 -35.12 -42.46 10.97
N LYS A 10 -36.26 -41.88 11.34
CA LYS A 10 -36.62 -40.52 10.92
C LYS A 10 -35.61 -39.62 11.59
N ARG A 11 -34.68 -39.07 10.79
CA ARG A 11 -33.73 -38.10 11.32
C ARG A 11 -34.49 -36.97 11.99
N LYS A 12 -34.02 -36.53 13.15
CA LYS A 12 -34.64 -35.38 13.85
C LYS A 12 -34.49 -34.13 12.97
N SER A 13 -35.59 -33.40 12.77
CA SER A 13 -35.51 -32.13 12.04
C SER A 13 -34.70 -31.10 12.85
N PHE A 14 -34.20 -30.06 12.19
CA PHE A 14 -33.52 -28.95 12.89
C PHE A 14 -34.43 -28.29 13.94
N ALA A 15 -35.73 -28.20 13.68
CA ALA A 15 -36.71 -27.69 14.64
C ALA A 15 -36.83 -28.61 15.87
N ASP A 16 -36.84 -29.93 15.68
CA ASP A 16 -36.88 -30.90 16.79
C ASP A 16 -35.63 -30.82 17.67
N ILE A 17 -34.46 -30.65 17.04
CA ILE A 17 -33.19 -30.48 17.75
C ILE A 17 -33.19 -29.18 18.57
N ALA A 18 -33.64 -28.07 17.99
CA ALA A 18 -33.74 -26.79 18.70
C ALA A 18 -34.71 -26.86 19.89
N ALA A 19 -35.89 -27.44 19.68
CA ALA A 19 -36.93 -27.55 20.71
C ALA A 19 -36.50 -28.41 21.91
N ALA A 20 -35.59 -29.36 21.70
CA ALA A 20 -35.03 -30.20 22.75
C ALA A 20 -34.06 -29.45 23.69
N ILE A 21 -33.59 -28.26 23.32
CA ILE A 21 -32.60 -27.49 24.08
C ILE A 21 -33.23 -26.16 24.54
N PRO A 22 -33.62 -26.03 25.83
CA PRO A 22 -34.32 -24.86 26.33
C PRO A 22 -33.61 -23.53 26.02
N GLY A 23 -34.33 -22.59 25.41
CA GLY A 23 -33.86 -21.24 25.10
C GLY A 23 -33.08 -21.10 23.77
N VAL A 24 -32.80 -22.20 23.07
CA VAL A 24 -32.33 -22.17 21.68
C VAL A 24 -33.48 -21.74 20.78
N LYS A 25 -33.21 -20.78 19.89
CA LYS A 25 -34.19 -20.33 18.88
C LYS A 25 -33.74 -20.80 17.51
N PHE A 26 -34.68 -21.26 16.70
CA PHE A 26 -34.42 -21.69 15.34
C PHE A 26 -35.28 -20.91 14.35
N ASP A 27 -34.68 -20.56 13.22
CA ASP A 27 -35.32 -19.93 12.07
C ASP A 27 -34.89 -20.71 10.84
N GLN A 28 -35.82 -21.40 10.18
CA GLN A 28 -35.53 -22.24 9.01
C GLN A 28 -35.20 -21.40 7.78
N ASP A 29 -35.83 -20.22 7.66
CA ASP A 29 -35.82 -19.36 6.48
C ASP A 29 -35.29 -17.96 6.83
N ALA A 30 -34.18 -17.92 7.58
CA ALA A 30 -33.58 -16.66 7.97
C ALA A 30 -33.10 -15.89 6.72
N SER A 31 -33.28 -14.57 6.73
CA SER A 31 -32.90 -13.69 5.62
C SER A 31 -31.62 -12.91 5.89
N TRP A 32 -30.71 -12.86 4.92
CA TRP A 32 -29.48 -12.07 4.99
C TRP A 32 -29.76 -10.58 5.18
N ASN A 33 -30.86 -10.08 4.61
CA ASN A 33 -31.34 -8.71 4.75
C ASN A 33 -31.59 -8.33 6.22
N ARG A 34 -32.01 -9.30 7.04
CA ARG A 34 -32.26 -9.09 8.46
C ARG A 34 -30.97 -9.17 9.29
N TYR A 35 -30.10 -10.12 8.97
CA TYR A 35 -28.98 -10.53 9.83
C TYR A 35 -27.61 -9.95 9.46
N THR A 36 -27.51 -9.21 8.35
CA THR A 36 -26.30 -8.48 7.93
C THR A 36 -26.57 -6.98 7.83
N SER A 37 -25.54 -6.17 8.02
CA SER A 37 -25.66 -4.70 7.92
C SER A 37 -25.84 -4.25 6.47
N LEU A 38 -25.12 -4.88 5.54
CA LEU A 38 -25.23 -4.64 4.10
C LEU A 38 -26.58 -5.10 3.56
N GLY A 39 -27.04 -6.29 3.94
CA GLY A 39 -28.30 -6.86 3.48
C GLY A 39 -28.29 -7.44 2.08
N ALA A 40 -27.13 -7.84 1.56
CA ALA A 40 -27.00 -8.55 0.29
C ALA A 40 -27.31 -10.05 0.44
N GLY A 41 -27.84 -10.66 -0.61
CA GLY A 41 -28.10 -12.10 -0.71
C GLY A 41 -29.58 -12.43 -0.56
N VAL A 42 -30.12 -13.20 -1.51
CA VAL A 42 -31.56 -13.55 -1.55
C VAL A 42 -31.89 -14.92 -0.99
N ALA A 43 -30.92 -15.83 -0.84
CA ALA A 43 -31.20 -17.18 -0.38
C ALA A 43 -31.57 -17.22 1.11
N PRO A 44 -32.65 -17.93 1.49
CA PRO A 44 -32.91 -18.22 2.90
C PRO A 44 -31.86 -19.19 3.44
N PHE A 45 -31.64 -19.15 4.76
CA PHE A 45 -30.74 -20.09 5.42
C PHE A 45 -31.23 -20.51 6.81
N PRO A 46 -30.92 -21.75 7.23
CA PRO A 46 -31.23 -22.22 8.58
C PRO A 46 -30.30 -21.55 9.61
N LEU A 47 -30.89 -20.90 10.61
CA LEU A 47 -30.19 -20.16 11.65
C LEU A 47 -30.62 -20.60 13.05
N PHE A 48 -29.65 -21.04 13.84
CA PHE A 48 -29.79 -21.23 15.27
C PHE A 48 -29.28 -20.02 16.04
N ARG A 49 -29.95 -19.70 17.15
CA ARG A 49 -29.55 -18.64 18.07
C ARG A 49 -29.45 -19.16 19.49
N VAL A 50 -28.32 -18.88 20.11
CA VAL A 50 -27.97 -19.32 21.47
C VAL A 50 -27.61 -18.13 22.36
N GLY A 51 -27.97 -18.22 23.63
CA GLY A 51 -27.77 -17.15 24.62
C GLY A 51 -26.64 -17.43 25.61
N ASN A 52 -26.20 -18.69 25.73
CA ASN A 52 -25.15 -19.09 26.66
C ASN A 52 -24.29 -20.25 26.11
N THR A 53 -23.17 -20.50 26.76
CA THR A 53 -22.19 -21.53 26.38
C THR A 53 -22.78 -22.94 26.37
N ALA A 54 -23.60 -23.29 27.36
CA ALA A 54 -24.20 -24.63 27.47
C ALA A 54 -25.12 -24.93 26.28
N GLN A 55 -26.02 -24.00 25.94
CA GLN A 55 -26.88 -24.10 24.77
C GLN A 55 -26.08 -24.28 23.47
N ALA A 56 -24.97 -23.55 23.31
CA ALA A 56 -24.12 -23.67 22.12
C ALA A 56 -23.46 -25.04 22.02
N SER A 57 -22.91 -25.55 23.13
CA SER A 57 -22.27 -26.86 23.22
C SER A 57 -23.25 -28.01 22.94
N ASP A 58 -24.39 -28.01 23.63
CA ASP A 58 -25.44 -29.03 23.48
C ASP A 58 -25.99 -29.05 22.06
N LEU A 59 -26.19 -27.87 21.45
CA LEU A 59 -26.70 -27.74 20.09
C LEU A 59 -25.71 -28.32 19.08
N VAL A 60 -24.43 -27.97 19.16
CA VAL A 60 -23.41 -28.50 18.25
C VAL A 60 -23.30 -30.02 18.39
N ALA A 61 -23.28 -30.53 19.62
CA ALA A 61 -23.22 -31.97 19.86
C ALA A 61 -24.45 -32.70 19.29
N ALA A 62 -25.65 -32.15 19.47
CA ALA A 62 -26.89 -32.72 18.92
C ALA A 62 -26.93 -32.69 17.39
N LEU A 63 -26.52 -31.57 16.78
CA LEU A 63 -26.44 -31.41 15.33
C LEU A 63 -25.43 -32.38 14.73
N LYS A 64 -24.23 -32.49 15.29
CA LYS A 64 -23.17 -33.38 14.79
C LYS A 64 -23.48 -34.86 15.00
N LYS A 65 -24.23 -35.20 16.04
CA LYS A 65 -24.73 -36.58 16.24
C LYS A 65 -25.73 -36.98 15.16
N GLU A 66 -26.63 -36.08 14.79
CA GLU A 66 -27.69 -36.36 13.80
C GLU A 66 -27.21 -36.19 12.35
N TYR A 67 -26.31 -35.22 12.14
CA TYR A 67 -25.75 -34.82 10.85
C TYR A 67 -24.22 -34.64 10.96
N PRO A 68 -23.44 -35.73 10.90
CA PRO A 68 -21.98 -35.67 11.08
C PRO A 68 -21.27 -34.70 10.12
N ASP A 69 -21.69 -34.72 8.84
CA ASP A 69 -21.07 -33.94 7.76
C ASP A 69 -21.59 -32.49 7.67
N LEU A 70 -22.54 -32.11 8.54
CA LEU A 70 -23.13 -30.77 8.51
C LEU A 70 -22.10 -29.71 8.88
N LYS A 71 -21.95 -28.70 8.04
CA LYS A 71 -21.11 -27.54 8.34
C LYS A 71 -21.88 -26.59 9.23
N ILE A 72 -21.31 -26.25 10.38
CA ILE A 72 -21.86 -25.23 11.28
C ILE A 72 -20.98 -24.00 11.12
N ARG A 73 -21.55 -22.85 10.76
CA ARG A 73 -20.82 -21.60 10.56
C ARG A 73 -21.28 -20.50 11.51
N PRO A 74 -20.39 -19.82 12.24
CA PRO A 74 -20.79 -18.75 13.14
C PRO A 74 -21.10 -17.46 12.37
N ILE A 75 -22.16 -16.75 12.76
CA ILE A 75 -22.46 -15.39 12.29
C ILE A 75 -22.44 -14.44 13.48
N GLY A 76 -21.52 -13.47 13.44
CA GLY A 76 -21.44 -12.38 14.41
C GLY A 76 -22.48 -11.29 14.16
N GLY A 77 -22.10 -10.02 14.23
CA GLY A 77 -22.97 -8.89 13.93
C GLY A 77 -23.37 -8.76 12.45
N GLY A 78 -22.71 -9.49 11.55
CA GLY A 78 -22.92 -9.40 10.10
C GLY A 78 -22.49 -8.06 9.50
N THR A 79 -21.55 -7.37 10.15
CA THR A 79 -21.09 -6.02 9.79
C THR A 79 -20.06 -5.99 8.67
N ASN A 80 -19.52 -7.16 8.29
CA ASN A 80 -18.51 -7.34 7.24
C ASN A 80 -18.85 -8.54 6.32
N LEU A 81 -20.15 -8.87 6.18
CA LEU A 81 -20.61 -10.06 5.47
C LEU A 81 -21.49 -9.68 4.26
N VAL A 82 -21.27 -10.41 3.15
CA VAL A 82 -22.14 -10.44 1.98
C VAL A 82 -22.88 -11.78 2.01
N GLY A 83 -24.21 -11.75 2.10
CA GLY A 83 -25.03 -12.95 2.07
C GLY A 83 -25.05 -13.60 0.69
N ALA A 84 -25.54 -14.84 0.61
CA ALA A 84 -25.50 -15.64 -0.61
C ALA A 84 -26.81 -15.55 -1.42
N ASP A 85 -26.71 -15.62 -2.74
CA ASP A 85 -27.88 -15.76 -3.64
C ASP A 85 -28.39 -17.19 -3.76
N ARG A 86 -27.55 -18.18 -3.45
CA ARG A 86 -27.93 -19.61 -3.45
C ARG A 86 -27.98 -20.17 -2.04
N THR A 87 -28.85 -21.16 -1.84
CA THR A 87 -28.91 -21.95 -0.60
C THR A 87 -27.67 -22.81 -0.46
N LEU A 88 -27.17 -22.96 0.77
CA LEU A 88 -26.05 -23.84 1.11
C LEU A 88 -26.59 -25.09 1.84
N PRO A 89 -26.92 -26.18 1.13
CA PRO A 89 -27.72 -27.29 1.67
C PRO A 89 -27.04 -28.01 2.85
N ASP A 90 -25.71 -28.08 2.85
CA ASP A 90 -24.95 -28.77 3.90
C ASP A 90 -24.46 -27.83 5.01
N THR A 91 -25.06 -26.64 5.12
CA THR A 91 -24.61 -25.60 6.06
C THR A 91 -25.76 -25.08 6.91
N VAL A 92 -25.53 -25.01 8.23
CA VAL A 92 -26.37 -24.26 9.17
C VAL A 92 -25.56 -23.16 9.83
N PHE A 93 -26.25 -22.09 10.22
CA PHE A 93 -25.61 -20.96 10.85
C PHE A 93 -25.93 -20.88 12.33
N LEU A 94 -24.95 -20.43 13.11
CA LEU A 94 -25.06 -20.27 14.56
C LEU A 94 -24.74 -18.82 14.94
N LYS A 95 -25.67 -18.16 15.61
CA LYS A 95 -25.51 -16.78 16.07
C LYS A 95 -25.69 -16.67 17.58
N ILE A 96 -24.78 -15.97 18.24
CA ILE A 96 -24.97 -15.60 19.65
C ILE A 96 -25.91 -14.39 19.70
N TYR A 97 -26.89 -14.45 20.59
CA TYR A 97 -27.66 -13.26 20.98
C TYR A 97 -27.41 -12.93 22.44
N ALA A 98 -27.49 -11.65 22.79
CA ALA A 98 -27.44 -11.23 24.17
C ALA A 98 -28.72 -11.67 24.89
N ALA A 99 -28.65 -12.78 25.60
CA ALA A 99 -29.73 -13.26 26.45
C ALA A 99 -29.57 -12.67 27.86
N PRO A 100 -30.64 -12.18 28.50
CA PRO A 100 -30.58 -11.79 29.91
C PRO A 100 -30.00 -12.91 30.78
N GLY A 101 -28.94 -12.61 31.54
CA GLY A 101 -28.25 -13.59 32.38
C GLY A 101 -27.35 -14.59 31.64
N GLY A 102 -27.24 -14.51 30.30
CA GLY A 102 -26.37 -15.37 29.50
C GLY A 102 -24.90 -14.97 29.62
N ASP A 103 -24.03 -15.95 29.85
CA ASP A 103 -22.58 -15.76 30.06
C ASP A 103 -21.86 -15.18 28.83
N LEU A 104 -22.43 -15.38 27.63
CA LEU A 104 -21.88 -14.85 26.37
C LEU A 104 -22.11 -13.34 26.17
N SER A 105 -22.92 -12.71 27.01
CA SER A 105 -23.17 -11.26 27.01
C SER A 105 -22.71 -10.55 28.29
N GLN A 106 -21.90 -11.22 29.10
CA GLN A 106 -21.38 -10.68 30.34
C GLN A 106 -19.91 -10.27 30.21
N ILE A 107 -19.53 -9.27 31.00
CA ILE A 107 -18.14 -8.88 31.22
C ILE A 107 -17.87 -8.81 32.72
N TYR A 108 -16.69 -9.27 33.13
CA TYR A 108 -16.20 -9.07 34.48
C TYR A 108 -14.69 -8.80 34.48
N HIS A 109 -14.28 -7.99 35.45
CA HIS A 109 -12.87 -7.70 35.73
C HIS A 109 -12.37 -8.71 36.77
N ALA A 110 -11.25 -9.36 36.46
CA ALA A 110 -10.50 -10.17 37.41
C ALA A 110 -9.43 -9.29 38.11
N LYS A 111 -8.24 -9.83 38.40
CA LYS A 111 -7.10 -9.05 38.90
C LYS A 111 -6.17 -8.64 37.76
N ASP A 112 -5.31 -7.65 38.03
CA ASP A 112 -4.17 -7.26 37.18
C ASP A 112 -4.55 -6.91 35.72
N GLY A 113 -5.68 -6.21 35.55
CA GLY A 113 -6.15 -5.73 34.25
C GLY A 113 -6.67 -6.81 33.33
N ILE A 114 -7.01 -7.99 33.86
CA ILE A 114 -7.61 -9.09 33.10
C ILE A 114 -9.13 -8.96 33.05
N PHE A 115 -9.69 -8.93 31.85
CA PHE A 115 -11.14 -8.83 31.62
C PHE A 115 -11.65 -10.02 30.83
N PHE A 116 -12.69 -10.66 31.35
CA PHE A 116 -13.38 -11.75 30.68
C PHE A 116 -14.63 -11.20 30.01
N ALA A 117 -14.65 -11.18 28.68
CA ALA A 117 -15.75 -10.60 27.92
C ALA A 117 -16.40 -11.66 27.01
N GLY A 118 -17.70 -11.88 27.19
CA GLY A 118 -18.49 -12.76 26.34
C GLY A 118 -18.59 -12.26 24.89
N ALA A 119 -18.58 -13.19 23.95
CA ALA A 119 -18.43 -12.90 22.52
C ALA A 119 -19.56 -12.08 21.89
N ALA A 120 -20.71 -11.93 22.55
CA ALA A 120 -21.84 -11.13 22.09
C ALA A 120 -21.66 -9.62 22.36
N LEU A 121 -20.76 -9.25 23.26
CA LEU A 121 -20.50 -7.85 23.59
C LEU A 121 -19.92 -7.09 22.40
N SER A 122 -20.11 -5.78 22.37
CA SER A 122 -19.38 -4.89 21.46
C SER A 122 -18.07 -4.43 22.09
N LEU A 123 -17.11 -4.01 21.26
CA LEU A 123 -15.88 -3.36 21.74
C LEU A 123 -16.18 -2.12 22.57
N LYS A 124 -17.25 -1.39 22.23
CA LYS A 124 -17.74 -0.26 23.04
C LYS A 124 -18.05 -0.69 24.48
N ASN A 125 -18.82 -1.77 24.66
CA ASN A 125 -19.18 -2.26 25.99
C ASN A 125 -17.96 -2.69 26.81
N VAL A 126 -16.99 -3.37 26.16
CA VAL A 126 -15.77 -3.84 26.83
C VAL A 126 -14.93 -2.66 27.31
N LEU A 127 -14.72 -1.65 26.46
CA LEU A 127 -13.86 -0.51 26.76
C LEU A 127 -14.52 0.47 27.73
N ASP A 128 -15.84 0.68 27.65
CA ASP A 128 -16.57 1.45 28.66
C ASP A 128 -16.40 0.81 30.05
N PHE A 129 -16.53 -0.52 30.14
CA PHE A 129 -16.37 -1.25 31.41
C PHE A 129 -14.93 -1.26 31.91
N ALA A 130 -13.94 -1.41 31.02
CA ALA A 130 -12.54 -1.32 31.39
C ALA A 130 -12.18 0.07 31.94
N CYS A 131 -12.62 1.13 31.24
CA CYS A 131 -12.41 2.52 31.64
C CYS A 131 -13.02 2.80 33.02
N ALA A 132 -14.23 2.30 33.29
CA ALA A 132 -14.88 2.44 34.59
C ALA A 132 -14.14 1.70 35.73
N ASN A 133 -13.25 0.76 35.41
CA ASN A 133 -12.39 0.06 36.36
C ASN A 133 -10.94 0.61 36.36
N SER A 134 -10.68 1.77 35.75
CA SER A 134 -9.36 2.40 35.62
C SER A 134 -8.35 1.62 34.76
N PHE A 135 -8.85 0.93 33.72
CA PHE A 135 -8.03 0.26 32.71
C PHE A 135 -8.40 0.71 31.29
N GLY A 136 -7.43 0.73 30.39
CA GLY A 136 -7.67 1.19 29.02
C GLY A 136 -6.44 1.07 28.13
N GLY A 137 -6.24 2.07 27.27
CA GLY A 137 -5.16 2.11 26.29
C GLY A 137 -5.53 1.50 24.95
N ALA A 138 -6.81 1.19 24.72
CA ALA A 138 -7.32 0.57 23.50
C ALA A 138 -8.36 1.46 22.79
N ALA A 139 -8.31 2.77 23.04
CA ALA A 139 -9.28 3.73 22.53
C ALA A 139 -9.44 3.70 20.99
N GLY A 140 -8.39 3.36 20.24
CA GLY A 140 -8.44 3.18 18.79
C GLY A 140 -9.47 2.14 18.33
N LEU A 141 -9.84 1.19 19.19
CA LEU A 141 -10.83 0.14 18.89
C LEU A 141 -12.28 0.56 19.23
N TYR A 142 -12.47 1.71 19.87
CA TYR A 142 -13.75 2.11 20.46
C TYR A 142 -14.85 2.39 19.44
N GLY A 143 -15.91 1.58 19.44
CA GLY A 143 -17.05 1.78 18.54
C GLY A 143 -16.86 1.16 17.16
N ILE A 144 -15.84 0.31 16.94
CA ILE A 144 -15.82 -0.60 15.78
C ILE A 144 -17.12 -1.43 15.81
N PRO A 145 -17.90 -1.45 14.72
CA PRO A 145 -19.20 -2.10 14.70
C PRO A 145 -19.08 -3.62 14.70
N GLY A 146 -20.03 -4.29 15.36
CA GLY A 146 -20.10 -5.74 15.46
C GLY A 146 -19.85 -6.25 16.87
N THR A 147 -19.69 -7.57 16.98
CA THR A 147 -19.42 -8.25 18.25
C THR A 147 -17.92 -8.48 18.41
N ILE A 148 -17.44 -8.63 19.65
CA ILE A 148 -16.03 -8.93 19.89
C ILE A 148 -15.60 -10.26 19.26
N GLY A 149 -16.50 -11.26 19.16
CA GLY A 149 -16.18 -12.51 18.46
C GLY A 149 -15.83 -12.26 16.99
N GLY A 150 -16.64 -11.45 16.28
CA GLY A 150 -16.34 -11.05 14.90
C GLY A 150 -15.10 -10.16 14.80
N ALA A 151 -14.94 -9.23 15.75
CA ALA A 151 -13.78 -8.33 15.79
C ALA A 151 -12.46 -9.11 15.97
N THR A 152 -12.45 -10.13 16.83
CA THR A 152 -11.28 -10.98 17.05
C THR A 152 -10.92 -11.81 15.82
N VAL A 153 -11.90 -12.47 15.17
CA VAL A 153 -11.66 -13.24 13.92
C VAL A 153 -11.05 -12.34 12.83
N MET A 154 -11.49 -11.09 12.74
CA MET A 154 -10.99 -10.14 11.75
C MET A 154 -9.71 -9.41 12.18
N ASN A 155 -9.14 -9.73 13.35
CA ASN A 155 -8.10 -8.91 14.01
C ASN A 155 -8.39 -7.41 13.87
N ALA A 156 -9.60 -7.00 14.27
CA ALA A 156 -10.10 -5.66 14.01
C ALA A 156 -9.16 -4.61 14.60
N GLY A 157 -8.75 -3.66 13.77
CA GLY A 157 -7.92 -2.54 14.17
C GLY A 157 -8.36 -1.21 13.57
N ALA A 158 -7.93 -0.14 14.22
CA ALA A 158 -7.97 1.22 13.72
C ALA A 158 -6.92 2.06 14.47
N ASN A 159 -6.39 3.09 13.80
CA ASN A 159 -5.43 4.06 14.38
C ASN A 159 -4.18 3.42 14.96
N GLY A 160 -3.61 2.46 14.24
CA GLY A 160 -2.39 1.78 14.65
C GLY A 160 -2.58 0.77 15.78
N GLN A 161 -3.81 0.57 16.27
CA GLN A 161 -4.13 -0.43 17.28
C GLN A 161 -4.94 -1.58 16.66
N CYS A 162 -4.59 -2.80 17.02
CA CYS A 162 -5.32 -4.01 16.70
C CYS A 162 -5.84 -4.68 17.96
N ILE A 163 -7.02 -5.33 17.89
CA ILE A 163 -7.61 -6.05 19.02
C ILE A 163 -6.65 -7.08 19.60
N SER A 164 -5.84 -7.73 18.77
CA SER A 164 -4.87 -8.73 19.21
C SER A 164 -3.85 -8.21 20.21
N GLU A 165 -3.48 -6.93 20.18
CA GLU A 165 -2.54 -6.32 21.14
C GLU A 165 -3.04 -6.44 22.59
N PHE A 166 -4.36 -6.54 22.77
CA PHE A 166 -5.00 -6.56 24.08
C PHE A 166 -5.54 -7.95 24.46
N ILE A 167 -5.36 -8.98 23.62
CA ILE A 167 -5.85 -10.34 23.90
C ILE A 167 -4.79 -11.15 24.64
N GLU A 168 -5.18 -11.72 25.78
CA GLU A 168 -4.39 -12.70 26.53
C GLU A 168 -4.69 -14.13 26.03
N SER A 169 -5.98 -14.48 26.00
CA SER A 169 -6.46 -15.80 25.58
C SER A 169 -7.90 -15.72 25.09
N ILE A 170 -8.36 -16.79 24.43
CA ILE A 170 -9.68 -16.88 23.84
C ILE A 170 -10.27 -18.25 24.17
N GLU A 171 -11.56 -18.27 24.52
CA GLU A 171 -12.35 -19.49 24.65
C GLU A 171 -13.17 -19.72 23.40
N PHE A 172 -13.10 -20.94 22.88
CA PHE A 172 -13.73 -21.37 21.64
C PHE A 172 -14.65 -22.55 21.90
N LEU A 173 -15.70 -22.61 21.10
CA LEU A 173 -16.48 -23.80 20.85
C LEU A 173 -16.00 -24.45 19.56
N ASP A 174 -15.55 -25.69 19.67
CA ASP A 174 -15.22 -26.53 18.53
C ASP A 174 -16.52 -26.99 17.85
N LEU A 175 -16.77 -26.50 16.64
CA LEU A 175 -18.04 -26.70 15.91
C LEU A 175 -18.18 -28.11 15.35
N ASN A 176 -17.15 -28.95 15.44
CA ASN A 176 -17.19 -30.35 15.06
C ASN A 176 -17.51 -31.28 16.23
N THR A 177 -17.18 -30.88 17.46
CA THR A 177 -17.32 -31.74 18.64
C THR A 177 -18.25 -31.18 19.72
N GLY A 178 -18.56 -29.88 19.67
CA GLY A 178 -19.29 -29.17 20.72
C GLY A 178 -18.46 -28.91 21.98
N LYS A 179 -17.15 -29.21 21.97
CA LYS A 179 -16.29 -29.05 23.14
C LYS A 179 -15.77 -27.62 23.25
N VAL A 180 -15.68 -27.12 24.47
CA VAL A 180 -15.07 -25.81 24.76
C VAL A 180 -13.59 -25.97 25.05
N LYS A 181 -12.76 -25.14 24.41
CA LYS A 181 -11.30 -25.10 24.62
C LYS A 181 -10.85 -23.66 24.83
N ARG A 182 -9.73 -23.48 25.55
CA ARG A 182 -9.08 -22.19 25.70
C ARG A 182 -7.68 -22.23 25.10
N HIS A 183 -7.36 -21.26 24.26
CA HIS A 183 -6.03 -21.10 23.68
C HIS A 183 -5.49 -19.70 23.99
N ARG A 184 -4.16 -19.61 24.18
CA ARG A 184 -3.49 -18.32 24.37
C ARG A 184 -3.37 -17.61 23.01
N LYS A 185 -3.22 -16.29 23.03
CA LYS A 185 -3.00 -15.50 21.81
C LYS A 185 -1.86 -16.05 20.93
N VAL A 186 -0.77 -16.50 21.56
CA VAL A 186 0.42 -17.05 20.89
C VAL A 186 0.15 -18.31 20.08
N SER A 187 -1.01 -18.96 20.26
CA SER A 187 -1.42 -20.11 19.45
C SER A 187 -1.91 -19.71 18.06
N PHE A 188 -1.94 -18.42 17.73
CA PHE A 188 -2.45 -17.91 16.46
C PHE A 188 -1.47 -16.91 15.85
N ASP A 189 -1.33 -16.97 14.53
CA ASP A 189 -0.80 -15.90 13.70
C ASP A 189 -1.81 -14.76 13.57
N TRP A 190 -1.31 -13.54 13.74
CA TRP A 190 -2.06 -12.29 13.65
C TRP A 190 -1.44 -11.42 12.57
N ALA A 191 -2.23 -11.05 11.57
CA ALA A 191 -1.81 -10.15 10.51
C ALA A 191 -2.86 -9.06 10.27
N TYR A 192 -2.56 -8.10 9.39
CA TYR A 192 -3.49 -7.04 9.04
C TYR A 192 -4.82 -7.61 8.53
N ARG A 193 -5.91 -7.36 9.27
CA ARG A 193 -7.27 -7.85 8.99
C ARG A 193 -7.38 -9.38 8.88
N HIS A 194 -6.47 -10.13 9.51
CA HIS A 194 -6.41 -11.58 9.39
C HIS A 194 -5.97 -12.27 10.70
N THR A 195 -6.53 -13.45 10.93
CA THR A 195 -6.12 -14.39 11.98
C THR A 195 -6.10 -15.81 11.43
N SER A 196 -5.25 -16.65 12.01
CA SER A 196 -5.20 -18.10 11.74
C SER A 196 -6.23 -18.92 12.54
N ILE A 197 -7.22 -18.27 13.16
CA ILE A 197 -8.29 -18.96 13.90
C ILE A 197 -9.09 -19.83 12.89
N PRO A 198 -9.20 -21.16 13.11
CA PRO A 198 -9.90 -22.03 12.18
C PRO A 198 -11.40 -21.70 12.07
N GLU A 199 -11.97 -21.89 10.88
CA GLU A 199 -13.40 -21.58 10.63
C GLU A 199 -14.37 -22.47 11.41
N ASP A 200 -13.90 -23.64 11.86
CA ASP A 200 -14.67 -24.57 12.69
C ASP A 200 -14.57 -24.24 14.19
N GLN A 201 -13.98 -23.10 14.56
CA GLN A 201 -13.91 -22.62 15.93
C GLN A 201 -14.76 -21.35 16.09
N MET A 202 -15.75 -21.41 16.98
CA MET A 202 -16.57 -20.27 17.32
C MET A 202 -16.09 -19.63 18.63
N ILE A 203 -15.75 -18.35 18.60
CA ILE A 203 -15.36 -17.61 19.80
C ILE A 203 -16.57 -17.46 20.74
N LEU A 204 -16.41 -17.91 21.98
CA LEU A 204 -17.40 -17.75 23.05
C LEU A 204 -17.02 -16.62 24.01
N ARG A 205 -15.73 -16.45 24.29
CA ARG A 205 -15.22 -15.44 25.21
C ARG A 205 -13.82 -14.99 24.80
N VAL A 206 -13.56 -13.70 24.96
CA VAL A 206 -12.23 -13.10 24.77
C VAL A 206 -11.74 -12.61 26.13
N ILE A 207 -10.52 -13.02 26.49
CA ILE A 207 -9.86 -12.58 27.70
C ILE A 207 -8.89 -11.48 27.30
N PHE A 208 -9.18 -10.26 27.74
CA PHE A 208 -8.36 -9.09 27.47
C PHE A 208 -7.40 -8.82 28.63
N ARG A 209 -6.27 -8.20 28.30
CA ARG A 209 -5.37 -7.55 29.25
C ARG A 209 -5.24 -6.07 28.87
N PHE A 210 -5.70 -5.19 29.74
CA PHE A 210 -5.56 -3.75 29.60
C PHE A 210 -4.57 -3.21 30.63
N LYS A 211 -4.02 -2.03 30.35
CA LYS A 211 -3.10 -1.35 31.27
C LYS A 211 -3.87 -0.38 32.19
N PRO A 212 -3.37 -0.10 33.40
CA PRO A 212 -3.92 0.97 34.23
C PRO A 212 -3.88 2.31 33.50
N VAL A 213 -4.94 3.10 33.64
CA VAL A 213 -5.08 4.44 33.06
C VAL A 213 -5.86 5.36 34.01
N ASP A 214 -5.75 6.66 33.79
CA ASP A 214 -6.70 7.61 34.35
C ASP A 214 -8.06 7.50 33.62
N PRO A 215 -9.19 7.24 34.32
CA PRO A 215 -10.50 7.09 33.69
C PRO A 215 -11.00 8.33 32.95
N GLU A 216 -10.67 9.53 33.42
CA GLU A 216 -11.15 10.77 32.79
C GLU A 216 -10.42 10.99 31.47
N GLU A 217 -9.10 10.83 31.45
CA GLU A 217 -8.27 10.91 30.25
C GLU A 217 -8.67 9.85 29.21
N GLU A 218 -8.82 8.59 29.63
CA GLU A 218 -9.22 7.51 28.70
C GLU A 218 -10.60 7.80 28.09
N ASN A 219 -11.57 8.26 28.89
CA ASN A 219 -12.91 8.58 28.40
C ASN A 219 -12.90 9.70 27.34
N VAL A 220 -11.99 10.69 27.45
CA VAL A 220 -11.79 11.70 26.42
C VAL A 220 -11.31 11.06 25.10
N LEU A 221 -10.37 10.11 25.18
CA LEU A 221 -9.90 9.36 24.01
C LEU A 221 -11.03 8.52 23.37
N LEU A 222 -11.83 7.82 24.18
CA LEU A 222 -12.97 7.02 23.70
C LEU A 222 -13.99 7.90 22.97
N LYS A 223 -14.39 9.03 23.56
CA LYS A 223 -15.34 9.98 22.95
C LYS A 223 -14.81 10.56 21.64
N ARG A 224 -13.52 10.91 21.57
CA ARG A 224 -12.87 11.39 20.35
C ARG A 224 -12.97 10.35 19.23
N GLU A 225 -12.74 9.08 19.55
CA GLU A 225 -12.80 7.99 18.56
C GLU A 225 -14.24 7.71 18.09
N LEU A 226 -15.23 7.89 18.97
CA LEU A 226 -16.63 7.77 18.61
C LEU A 226 -17.05 8.85 17.61
N LEU A 227 -16.71 10.12 17.88
CA LEU A 227 -17.00 11.24 16.99
C LEU A 227 -16.38 11.05 15.60
N ARG A 228 -15.19 10.47 15.53
CA ARG A 228 -14.55 10.14 14.26
C ARG A 228 -15.36 9.11 13.47
N ARG A 229 -15.86 8.05 14.11
CA ARG A 229 -16.65 7.00 13.45
C ARG A 229 -18.01 7.49 12.95
N MET A 230 -18.57 8.52 13.59
CA MET A 230 -19.79 9.18 13.10
C MET A 230 -19.61 9.86 11.74
N ARG A 231 -18.37 10.02 11.24
CA ARG A 231 -18.09 10.51 9.87
C ARG A 231 -18.22 9.42 8.81
N ALA A 232 -18.46 8.16 9.19
CA ALA A 232 -18.70 7.10 8.23
C ALA A 232 -19.98 7.37 7.42
N PRO A 233 -20.04 6.96 6.14
CA PRO A 233 -21.22 7.14 5.31
C PRO A 233 -22.49 6.60 5.98
N ALA A 234 -23.57 7.36 5.87
CA ALA A 234 -24.88 6.94 6.35
C ALA A 234 -25.48 5.83 5.46
N GLY A 235 -26.30 4.98 6.06
CA GLY A 235 -26.98 3.90 5.37
C GLY A 235 -26.40 2.52 5.64
N ARG A 236 -26.90 1.53 4.91
CA ARG A 236 -26.61 0.11 5.10
C ARG A 236 -25.36 -0.28 4.32
N SER A 237 -24.32 -0.76 4.98
CA SER A 237 -23.05 -1.15 4.34
C SER A 237 -22.37 -2.30 5.08
N ALA A 238 -21.36 -2.91 4.46
CA ALA A 238 -20.45 -3.87 5.09
C ALA A 238 -19.15 -3.21 5.61
N GLY A 239 -19.12 -1.88 5.73
CA GLY A 239 -17.89 -1.12 5.97
C GLY A 239 -17.01 -1.01 4.72
N SER A 240 -15.69 -1.00 4.92
CA SER A 240 -14.71 -0.95 3.83
C SER A 240 -14.81 -2.20 2.96
N VAL A 241 -14.98 -1.99 1.65
CA VAL A 241 -15.10 -3.07 0.67
C VAL A 241 -13.75 -3.74 0.42
N PHE A 242 -12.70 -2.94 0.26
CA PHE A 242 -11.35 -3.40 -0.06
C PHE A 242 -10.34 -3.12 1.06
N ARG A 243 -9.36 -4.02 1.18
CA ARG A 243 -8.18 -3.80 2.01
C ARG A 243 -7.33 -2.69 1.40
N ASN A 244 -6.56 -2.00 2.25
CA ASN A 244 -5.54 -1.08 1.76
C ASN A 244 -4.42 -1.86 1.04
N PRO A 245 -4.06 -1.51 -0.21
CA PRO A 245 -2.94 -2.13 -0.93
C PRO A 245 -1.60 -1.96 -0.20
N ALA A 246 -1.40 -0.81 0.44
CA ALA A 246 -0.25 -0.55 1.30
C ALA A 246 -0.68 0.33 2.48
N THR A 247 0.11 0.31 3.56
CA THR A 247 -0.14 1.17 4.75
C THR A 247 -0.20 2.66 4.38
N THR A 248 0.62 3.09 3.42
CA THR A 248 0.67 4.48 2.93
C THR A 248 -0.35 4.78 1.83
N LEU A 249 -1.02 3.77 1.28
CA LEU A 249 -1.99 3.91 0.19
C LEU A 249 -3.36 3.34 0.60
N PRO A 250 -4.24 4.16 1.21
CA PRO A 250 -5.59 3.74 1.55
C PRO A 250 -6.42 3.41 0.29
N ALA A 251 -7.17 2.31 0.32
CA ALA A 251 -7.99 1.86 -0.83
C ALA A 251 -9.02 2.94 -1.25
N GLY A 252 -9.62 3.63 -0.27
CA GLY A 252 -10.55 4.73 -0.54
C GLY A 252 -9.93 5.88 -1.34
N ARG A 253 -8.65 6.20 -1.08
CA ARG A 253 -7.94 7.29 -1.78
C ARG A 253 -7.73 6.95 -3.25
N ILE A 254 -7.29 5.73 -3.56
CA ILE A 254 -7.04 5.31 -4.93
C ILE A 254 -8.35 5.12 -5.72
N LEU A 255 -9.39 4.56 -5.09
CA LEU A 255 -10.73 4.46 -5.67
C LEU A 255 -11.30 5.83 -6.05
N GLU A 256 -11.12 6.83 -5.17
CA GLU A 256 -11.54 8.19 -5.45
C GLU A 256 -10.77 8.81 -6.62
N LYS A 257 -9.43 8.70 -6.63
CA LYS A 257 -8.59 9.16 -7.76
C LYS A 257 -8.99 8.53 -9.09
N CYS A 258 -9.42 7.26 -9.08
CA CYS A 258 -9.86 6.54 -10.28
C CYS A 258 -11.33 6.77 -10.63
N GLY A 259 -12.04 7.64 -9.90
CA GLY A 259 -13.44 8.00 -10.18
C GLY A 259 -14.44 6.87 -9.90
N ALA A 260 -14.26 6.12 -8.80
CA ALA A 260 -15.17 5.05 -8.41
C ALA A 260 -16.39 5.53 -7.59
N LYS A 261 -16.36 6.76 -7.04
CA LYS A 261 -17.48 7.31 -6.27
C LYS A 261 -18.76 7.34 -7.10
N SER A 262 -19.90 7.13 -6.43
CA SER A 262 -21.24 7.17 -7.02
C SER A 262 -21.55 6.12 -8.09
N LEU A 263 -20.62 5.22 -8.44
CA LEU A 263 -20.92 4.04 -9.25
C LEU A 263 -22.07 3.26 -8.63
N SER A 264 -22.99 2.78 -9.47
CA SER A 264 -24.16 2.03 -9.03
C SER A 264 -24.41 0.84 -9.93
N GLU A 265 -24.69 -0.30 -9.32
CA GLU A 265 -25.23 -1.47 -10.00
C GLU A 265 -26.46 -1.96 -9.23
N GLY A 266 -27.58 -2.09 -9.92
CA GLY A 266 -28.89 -2.32 -9.31
C GLY A 266 -29.18 -1.38 -8.13
N ARG A 267 -29.22 -1.94 -6.91
CA ARG A 267 -29.61 -1.22 -5.69
C ARG A 267 -28.43 -0.82 -4.79
N PHE A 268 -27.21 -1.17 -5.20
CA PHE A 268 -25.98 -0.78 -4.53
C PHE A 268 -25.39 0.47 -5.15
N GLN A 269 -24.83 1.34 -4.33
CA GLN A 269 -24.08 2.50 -4.79
C GLN A 269 -22.81 2.69 -3.98
N VAL A 270 -21.70 2.96 -4.65
CA VAL A 270 -20.50 3.48 -3.99
C VAL A 270 -20.81 4.83 -3.36
N SER A 271 -20.49 4.96 -2.08
CA SER A 271 -20.78 6.18 -1.30
C SER A 271 -20.14 7.41 -1.96
N PRO A 272 -20.87 8.53 -2.07
CA PRO A 272 -20.30 9.80 -2.52
C PRO A 272 -19.30 10.37 -1.49
N ASP A 273 -19.49 10.05 -0.22
CA ASP A 273 -18.64 10.54 0.88
C ASP A 273 -17.34 9.74 1.01
N HIS A 274 -17.38 8.43 0.72
CA HIS A 274 -16.23 7.54 0.89
C HIS A 274 -16.16 6.44 -0.18
N ALA A 275 -15.17 6.52 -1.08
CA ALA A 275 -15.09 5.66 -2.27
C ALA A 275 -14.87 4.16 -1.98
N ASN A 276 -14.41 3.78 -0.78
CA ASN A 276 -14.28 2.36 -0.38
C ASN A 276 -15.53 1.77 0.28
N TRP A 277 -16.66 2.47 0.25
CA TRP A 277 -17.89 2.02 0.90
C TRP A 277 -18.98 1.86 -0.14
N ILE A 278 -19.73 0.76 -0.05
CA ILE A 278 -20.95 0.55 -0.84
C ILE A 278 -22.15 0.65 0.10
N ILE A 279 -23.11 1.49 -0.29
CA ILE A 279 -24.38 1.70 0.39
C ILE A 279 -25.45 0.90 -0.33
N ASN A 280 -26.15 0.07 0.43
CA ASN A 280 -27.42 -0.51 0.03
C ASN A 280 -28.52 0.55 0.22
N ARG A 281 -29.17 0.92 -0.88
CA ARG A 281 -30.24 1.95 -0.89
C ARG A 281 -31.62 1.40 -0.50
N VAL A 282 -31.69 0.15 -0.08
CA VAL A 282 -32.93 -0.59 0.17
C VAL A 282 -33.27 -0.66 1.66
N ASP A 283 -34.54 -0.41 1.99
CA ASP A 283 -35.05 -0.60 3.34
C ASP A 283 -35.06 -2.09 3.73
N ARG A 284 -35.01 -2.39 5.03
CA ARG A 284 -35.14 -3.76 5.54
C ARG A 284 -36.49 -4.41 5.21
N ALA A 285 -37.53 -3.63 4.97
CA ALA A 285 -38.85 -4.11 4.60
C ALA A 285 -38.97 -4.59 3.14
N GLU A 286 -38.01 -4.23 2.28
CA GLU A 286 -38.00 -4.59 0.87
C GLU A 286 -37.21 -5.87 0.57
N LEU A 287 -37.37 -6.40 -0.65
CA LEU A 287 -36.60 -7.53 -1.16
C LEU A 287 -35.10 -7.24 -1.13
N ALA A 288 -34.33 -8.21 -0.63
CA ALA A 288 -32.88 -8.11 -0.54
C ALA A 288 -32.28 -7.93 -1.94
N PRO A 289 -31.32 -7.01 -2.13
CA PRO A 289 -30.51 -7.02 -3.33
C PRO A 289 -29.63 -8.28 -3.39
N THR A 290 -29.33 -8.71 -4.61
CA THR A 290 -28.56 -9.93 -4.87
C THR A 290 -27.09 -9.77 -4.49
N GLU A 291 -26.46 -10.86 -4.06
CA GLU A 291 -25.00 -11.00 -3.96
C GLU A 291 -24.35 -10.65 -5.30
N LYS A 292 -24.91 -11.13 -6.41
CA LYS A 292 -24.40 -10.84 -7.76
C LYS A 292 -24.28 -9.34 -8.04
N ALA A 293 -25.31 -8.54 -7.73
CA ALA A 293 -25.26 -7.09 -7.94
C ALA A 293 -24.18 -6.42 -7.07
N PHE A 294 -23.93 -6.94 -5.87
CA PHE A 294 -22.83 -6.47 -5.04
C PHE A 294 -21.48 -6.80 -5.68
N VAL A 295 -21.29 -8.04 -6.15
CA VAL A 295 -20.07 -8.47 -6.87
C VAL A 295 -19.81 -7.58 -8.08
N GLU A 296 -20.82 -7.36 -8.93
CA GLU A 296 -20.71 -6.49 -10.11
C GLU A 296 -20.29 -5.05 -9.74
N THR A 297 -20.87 -4.49 -8.67
CA THR A 297 -20.46 -3.17 -8.15
C THR A 297 -18.98 -3.18 -7.74
N THR A 298 -18.55 -4.18 -6.97
CA THR A 298 -17.15 -4.28 -6.51
C THR A 298 -16.17 -4.51 -7.67
N GLU A 299 -16.53 -5.30 -8.67
CA GLU A 299 -15.70 -5.52 -9.85
C GLU A 299 -15.57 -4.25 -10.68
N ALA A 300 -16.63 -3.46 -10.84
CA ALA A 300 -16.56 -2.17 -11.51
C ALA A 300 -15.61 -1.18 -10.80
N MET A 301 -15.64 -1.16 -9.45
CA MET A 301 -14.70 -0.38 -8.64
C MET A 301 -13.25 -0.83 -8.84
N ALA A 302 -13.00 -2.14 -8.71
CA ALA A 302 -11.67 -2.72 -8.83
C ALA A 302 -11.11 -2.56 -10.25
N LYS A 303 -11.96 -2.69 -11.28
CA LYS A 303 -11.58 -2.47 -12.67
C LYS A 303 -11.08 -1.06 -12.93
N LYS A 304 -11.76 -0.02 -12.40
CA LYS A 304 -11.28 1.37 -12.55
C LYS A 304 -9.87 1.57 -11.99
N VAL A 305 -9.58 0.96 -10.83
CA VAL A 305 -8.26 1.04 -10.21
C VAL A 305 -7.23 0.29 -11.03
N TYR A 306 -7.55 -0.93 -11.46
CA TYR A 306 -6.68 -1.75 -12.29
C TYR A 306 -6.35 -1.09 -13.62
N ASP A 307 -7.35 -0.61 -14.37
CA ASP A 307 -7.14 0.03 -15.67
C ASP A 307 -6.26 1.29 -15.57
N SER A 308 -6.37 2.02 -14.45
CA SER A 308 -5.65 3.29 -14.25
C SER A 308 -4.24 3.11 -13.68
N THR A 309 -4.02 2.06 -12.87
CA THR A 309 -2.81 1.94 -12.04
C THR A 309 -2.14 0.57 -12.10
N GLY A 310 -2.79 -0.44 -12.67
CA GLY A 310 -2.36 -1.85 -12.63
C GLY A 310 -2.54 -2.53 -11.26
N ILE A 311 -2.89 -1.78 -10.21
CA ILE A 311 -3.04 -2.30 -8.85
C ILE A 311 -4.28 -3.20 -8.75
N ILE A 312 -4.11 -4.38 -8.17
CA ILE A 312 -5.17 -5.35 -7.91
C ILE A 312 -5.65 -5.20 -6.46
N LEU A 313 -6.86 -4.65 -6.28
CA LEU A 313 -7.50 -4.57 -4.97
C LEU A 313 -7.95 -5.95 -4.48
N LYS A 314 -7.90 -6.16 -3.15
CA LYS A 314 -8.37 -7.38 -2.49
C LYS A 314 -9.58 -7.09 -1.60
N PRO A 315 -10.64 -7.90 -1.64
CA PRO A 315 -11.79 -7.70 -0.76
C PRO A 315 -11.42 -7.80 0.73
N GLU A 316 -12.00 -6.89 1.53
CA GLU A 316 -12.01 -6.94 2.99
C GLU A 316 -13.32 -7.57 3.50
N VAL A 317 -14.41 -7.35 2.77
CA VAL A 317 -15.70 -8.01 3.01
C VAL A 317 -15.61 -9.52 2.78
N ARG A 318 -16.36 -10.29 3.57
CA ARG A 318 -16.42 -11.75 3.43
C ARG A 318 -17.71 -12.18 2.76
N PHE A 319 -17.59 -12.96 1.70
CA PHE A 319 -18.72 -13.64 1.07
C PHE A 319 -19.06 -14.90 1.85
N ILE A 320 -20.35 -15.15 2.05
CA ILE A 320 -20.84 -16.41 2.63
C ILE A 320 -20.68 -17.56 1.62
N ASP A 321 -20.92 -17.27 0.35
CA ASP A 321 -20.63 -18.18 -0.74
C ASP A 321 -19.13 -18.19 -1.03
N MET A 322 -18.48 -19.32 -0.72
CA MET A 322 -17.05 -19.48 -0.95
C MET A 322 -16.71 -19.53 -2.44
N GLU A 323 -17.63 -20.00 -3.28
CA GLU A 323 -17.40 -20.03 -4.73
C GLU A 323 -17.33 -18.62 -5.31
N THR A 324 -18.18 -17.71 -4.82
CA THR A 324 -18.08 -16.28 -5.12
C THR A 324 -16.75 -15.71 -4.61
N ALA A 325 -16.38 -16.01 -3.37
CA ALA A 325 -15.14 -15.53 -2.77
C ALA A 325 -13.89 -15.96 -3.57
N GLU A 326 -13.87 -17.21 -4.03
CA GLU A 326 -12.76 -17.81 -4.77
C GLU A 326 -12.66 -17.31 -6.20
N LYS A 327 -13.79 -17.02 -6.87
CA LYS A 327 -13.82 -16.51 -8.25
C LYS A 327 -13.63 -15.00 -8.34
N TRP A 328 -13.87 -14.25 -7.26
CA TRP A 328 -13.78 -12.80 -7.30
C TRP A 328 -12.39 -12.35 -7.76
N GLY A 329 -12.34 -11.56 -8.84
CA GLY A 329 -11.12 -11.03 -9.41
C GLY A 329 -10.15 -12.02 -10.05
N THR A 330 -10.44 -13.33 -10.14
CA THR A 330 -9.50 -14.32 -10.70
C THR A 330 -9.23 -14.14 -12.18
N ASP A 331 -10.19 -13.58 -12.91
CA ASP A 331 -10.09 -13.37 -14.35
C ASP A 331 -9.26 -12.12 -14.69
N ARG A 332 -8.80 -11.36 -13.69
CA ARG A 332 -8.00 -10.16 -13.88
C ARG A 332 -6.55 -10.55 -14.19
N PRO A 333 -6.04 -10.27 -15.40
CA PRO A 333 -4.68 -10.66 -15.77
C PRO A 333 -3.66 -9.89 -14.94
N ARG A 334 -2.59 -10.58 -14.53
CA ARG A 334 -1.45 -9.94 -13.86
C ARG A 334 -0.49 -9.43 -14.92
N ILE A 335 -0.14 -8.15 -14.83
CA ILE A 335 0.91 -7.54 -15.66
C ILE A 335 2.24 -8.14 -15.23
N LYS A 336 2.99 -8.70 -16.19
CA LYS A 336 4.29 -9.30 -15.98
C LYS A 336 5.37 -8.24 -16.06
N VAL A 337 6.13 -8.09 -14.98
CA VAL A 337 7.22 -7.11 -14.88
C VAL A 337 8.52 -7.85 -14.58
N LEU A 338 9.55 -7.58 -15.38
CA LEU A 338 10.91 -7.99 -15.08
C LEU A 338 11.67 -6.80 -14.50
N VAL A 339 12.08 -6.86 -13.24
CA VAL A 339 12.95 -5.86 -12.62
C VAL A 339 14.41 -6.23 -12.88
N LEU A 340 15.13 -5.39 -13.63
CA LEU A 340 16.58 -5.55 -13.79
C LEU A 340 17.31 -4.90 -12.63
N LYS A 341 18.34 -5.59 -12.13
CA LYS A 341 19.13 -5.16 -10.98
C LYS A 341 20.60 -5.51 -11.14
N GLY A 342 21.40 -5.09 -10.17
CA GLY A 342 22.83 -5.36 -10.15
C GLY A 342 23.56 -4.54 -11.20
N GLY A 343 24.14 -5.21 -12.20
CA GLY A 343 25.10 -4.61 -13.13
C GLY A 343 26.55 -4.88 -12.73
N VAL A 344 27.47 -4.33 -13.51
CA VAL A 344 28.94 -4.45 -13.31
C VAL A 344 29.58 -3.13 -12.85
N SER A 345 28.77 -2.11 -12.55
CA SER A 345 29.24 -0.80 -12.09
C SER A 345 29.70 -0.85 -10.62
N SER A 346 30.39 0.21 -10.20
CA SER A 346 30.74 0.45 -8.79
C SER A 346 29.52 0.68 -7.90
N GLU A 347 28.34 0.94 -8.48
CA GLU A 347 27.09 1.28 -7.78
C GLU A 347 26.11 0.09 -7.67
N ARG A 348 26.60 -1.12 -7.99
CA ARG A 348 25.84 -2.38 -7.99
C ARG A 348 25.01 -2.61 -6.72
N GLU A 349 25.56 -2.35 -5.53
CA GLU A 349 24.84 -2.57 -4.26
C GLU A 349 23.62 -1.66 -4.12
N VAL A 350 23.72 -0.41 -4.59
CA VAL A 350 22.61 0.56 -4.59
C VAL A 350 21.50 0.09 -5.53
N SER A 351 21.88 -0.48 -6.67
CA SER A 351 20.98 -1.06 -7.68
C SER A 351 20.23 -2.27 -7.12
N LEU A 352 20.93 -3.20 -6.44
CA LEU A 352 20.31 -4.36 -5.79
C LEU A 352 19.29 -3.97 -4.70
N LEU A 353 19.65 -3.02 -3.83
CA LEU A 353 18.76 -2.51 -2.79
C LEU A 353 17.53 -1.80 -3.36
N SER A 354 17.73 -0.94 -4.36
CA SER A 354 16.64 -0.24 -5.05
C SER A 354 15.67 -1.22 -5.72
N ALA A 355 16.21 -2.21 -6.43
CA ALA A 355 15.41 -3.21 -7.14
C ALA A 355 14.57 -4.06 -6.18
N ALA A 356 15.09 -4.44 -5.02
CA ALA A 356 14.34 -5.19 -4.02
C ALA A 356 13.11 -4.41 -3.52
N GLY A 357 13.26 -3.10 -3.30
CA GLY A 357 12.16 -2.21 -2.92
C GLY A 357 11.09 -2.09 -4.00
N VAL A 358 11.50 -1.87 -5.24
CA VAL A 358 10.61 -1.80 -6.41
C VAL A 358 9.85 -3.12 -6.59
N ALA A 359 10.58 -4.25 -6.61
CA ALA A 359 10.00 -5.57 -6.82
C ALA A 359 9.00 -5.94 -5.72
N LYS A 360 9.32 -5.67 -4.45
CA LYS A 360 8.40 -5.89 -3.34
C LYS A 360 7.12 -5.06 -3.50
N SER A 361 7.25 -3.76 -3.79
CA SER A 361 6.10 -2.88 -3.95
C SER A 361 5.18 -3.30 -5.11
N LEU A 362 5.75 -3.72 -6.24
CA LEU A 362 4.98 -4.20 -7.38
C LEU A 362 4.27 -5.53 -7.07
N ARG A 363 4.92 -6.46 -6.36
CA ARG A 363 4.27 -7.71 -5.90
C ARG A 363 3.10 -7.42 -4.97
N ASP A 364 3.29 -6.52 -4.00
CA ASP A 364 2.24 -6.11 -3.06
C ASP A 364 1.05 -5.45 -3.80
N ALA A 365 1.32 -4.74 -4.90
CA ALA A 365 0.31 -4.17 -5.79
C ALA A 365 -0.41 -5.20 -6.69
N GLY A 366 0.08 -6.44 -6.78
CA GLY A 366 -0.55 -7.53 -7.55
C GLY A 366 0.09 -7.84 -8.91
N PHE A 367 1.18 -7.16 -9.29
CA PHE A 367 1.94 -7.47 -10.51
C PHE A 367 2.63 -8.84 -10.40
N ASP A 368 2.84 -9.52 -11.53
CA ASP A 368 3.66 -10.74 -11.58
C ASP A 368 5.12 -10.34 -11.83
N VAL A 369 5.99 -10.50 -10.82
CA VAL A 369 7.31 -9.86 -10.80
C VAL A 369 8.43 -10.88 -10.73
N ARG A 370 9.29 -10.87 -11.76
CA ARG A 370 10.61 -11.51 -11.75
C ARG A 370 11.70 -10.48 -11.54
N GLU A 371 12.84 -10.93 -11.05
CA GLU A 371 14.05 -10.10 -10.90
C GLU A 371 15.18 -10.77 -11.68
N TYR A 372 15.97 -9.98 -12.40
CA TYR A 372 17.13 -10.48 -13.14
C TYR A 372 18.35 -9.58 -12.91
N ASP A 373 19.46 -10.20 -12.53
CA ASP A 373 20.72 -9.52 -12.31
C ASP A 373 21.52 -9.53 -13.62
N ILE A 374 21.56 -8.38 -14.29
CA ILE A 374 22.17 -8.26 -15.61
C ILE A 374 23.67 -8.01 -15.48
N GLN A 375 24.47 -9.03 -15.80
CA GLN A 375 25.94 -8.92 -15.80
C GLN A 375 26.53 -8.67 -17.19
N GLN A 376 25.76 -8.96 -18.24
CA GLN A 376 26.15 -8.79 -19.64
C GLN A 376 24.99 -8.19 -20.42
N LEU A 377 25.31 -7.37 -21.43
CA LEU A 377 24.32 -6.75 -22.30
C LEU A 377 23.83 -7.76 -23.35
N GLU A 378 22.77 -8.47 -23.01
CA GLU A 378 22.09 -9.41 -23.90
C GLU A 378 20.57 -9.44 -23.64
N ILE A 379 19.81 -9.82 -24.66
CA ILE A 379 18.37 -10.06 -24.53
C ILE A 379 18.13 -11.48 -24.04
N THR A 380 17.51 -11.61 -22.87
CA THR A 380 17.23 -12.90 -22.24
C THR A 380 15.79 -13.37 -22.44
N GLU A 381 15.51 -14.65 -22.16
CA GLU A 381 14.14 -15.18 -22.19
C GLU A 381 13.24 -14.51 -21.15
N ASP A 382 13.78 -14.15 -19.97
CA ASP A 382 13.01 -13.43 -18.95
C ASP A 382 12.58 -12.03 -19.43
N MET A 383 13.42 -11.34 -20.22
CA MET A 383 13.05 -10.06 -20.81
C MET A 383 11.91 -10.22 -21.82
N ARG A 384 11.88 -11.34 -22.56
CA ARG A 384 10.80 -11.66 -23.51
C ARG A 384 9.52 -12.18 -22.84
N TRP A 385 9.63 -12.71 -21.63
CA TRP A 385 8.48 -13.15 -20.84
C TRP A 385 7.64 -11.97 -20.30
N ALA A 386 8.28 -10.84 -20.05
CA ALA A 386 7.66 -9.68 -19.41
C ALA A 386 6.83 -8.84 -20.38
N ASP A 387 5.75 -8.25 -19.87
CA ASP A 387 5.01 -7.20 -20.58
C ASP A 387 5.77 -5.87 -20.51
N VAL A 388 6.52 -5.66 -19.42
CA VAL A 388 7.39 -4.50 -19.17
C VAL A 388 8.69 -4.91 -18.48
N VAL A 389 9.81 -4.40 -18.97
CA VAL A 389 11.10 -4.42 -18.26
C VAL A 389 11.26 -3.13 -17.45
N TYR A 390 11.64 -3.25 -16.19
CA TYR A 390 11.88 -2.14 -15.27
C TYR A 390 13.38 -2.13 -14.91
N PRO A 391 14.21 -1.31 -15.58
CA PRO A 391 15.61 -1.16 -15.22
C PRO A 391 15.73 -0.40 -13.89
N VAL A 392 16.37 -1.03 -12.91
CA VAL A 392 16.76 -0.39 -11.64
C VAL A 392 18.26 -0.57 -11.50
N LEU A 393 19.00 0.11 -12.38
CA LEU A 393 20.45 0.02 -12.50
C LEU A 393 21.06 1.38 -12.21
N HIS A 394 22.30 1.37 -11.71
CA HIS A 394 23.09 2.56 -11.44
C HIS A 394 24.44 2.46 -12.14
N GLY A 395 24.80 3.50 -12.88
CA GLY A 395 26.03 3.62 -13.64
C GLY A 395 26.12 2.76 -14.92
N GLY A 396 27.04 3.16 -15.80
CA GLY A 396 27.37 2.47 -17.04
C GLY A 396 26.17 2.30 -17.98
N PHE A 397 26.04 1.10 -18.56
CA PHE A 397 25.03 0.81 -19.58
C PHE A 397 23.57 0.96 -19.12
N GLY A 398 23.33 1.07 -17.81
CA GLY A 398 22.00 1.25 -17.24
C GLY A 398 21.47 2.68 -17.35
N GLU A 399 22.37 3.67 -17.42
CA GLU A 399 22.03 5.10 -17.38
C GLU A 399 22.33 5.83 -18.69
N ASP A 400 23.29 5.34 -19.48
CA ASP A 400 23.78 5.97 -20.72
C ASP A 400 22.88 5.73 -21.96
N GLY A 401 21.80 4.95 -21.81
CA GLY A 401 20.88 4.60 -22.89
C GLY A 401 21.25 3.32 -23.65
N THR A 402 22.40 2.68 -23.40
CA THR A 402 22.86 1.49 -24.14
C THR A 402 21.92 0.31 -23.95
N LEU A 403 21.55 -0.01 -22.71
CA LEU A 403 20.58 -1.07 -22.41
C LEU A 403 19.21 -0.74 -23.01
N GLN A 404 18.76 0.50 -22.88
CA GLN A 404 17.46 0.93 -23.35
C GLN A 404 17.37 0.81 -24.87
N LYS A 405 18.42 1.17 -25.60
CA LYS A 405 18.47 1.00 -27.06
C LYS A 405 18.36 -0.47 -27.46
N MET A 406 19.05 -1.36 -26.75
CA MET A 406 18.97 -2.80 -26.99
C MET A 406 17.55 -3.35 -26.76
N LEU A 407 16.88 -2.90 -25.69
CA LEU A 407 15.49 -3.30 -25.38
C LEU A 407 14.50 -2.73 -26.40
N GLU A 408 14.67 -1.48 -26.81
CA GLU A 408 13.88 -0.82 -27.86
C GLU A 408 13.99 -1.56 -29.19
N ASP A 409 15.21 -1.90 -29.63
CA ASP A 409 15.47 -2.66 -30.87
C ASP A 409 14.84 -4.05 -30.83
N ALA A 410 14.71 -4.64 -29.64
CA ALA A 410 14.04 -5.92 -29.42
C ALA A 410 12.52 -5.82 -29.31
N GLY A 411 11.93 -4.61 -29.38
CA GLY A 411 10.51 -4.36 -29.20
C GLY A 411 10.00 -4.55 -27.76
N ILE A 412 10.90 -4.45 -26.77
CA ILE A 412 10.59 -4.69 -25.37
C ILE A 412 10.23 -3.37 -24.67
N LYS A 413 9.02 -3.30 -24.13
CA LYS A 413 8.54 -2.12 -23.41
C LYS A 413 9.32 -1.94 -22.12
N THR A 414 9.85 -0.74 -21.91
CA THR A 414 10.80 -0.47 -20.83
C THR A 414 10.42 0.78 -20.04
N VAL A 415 10.54 0.72 -18.71
CA VAL A 415 10.40 1.89 -17.83
C VAL A 415 11.60 2.82 -18.02
N GLY A 416 11.33 4.13 -18.13
CA GLY A 416 12.34 5.16 -18.30
C GLY A 416 12.09 6.02 -19.52
N SER A 417 13.00 6.97 -19.74
CA SER A 417 12.99 7.82 -20.93
C SER A 417 13.57 7.07 -22.15
N PRO A 418 13.30 7.51 -23.39
CA PRO A 418 13.88 6.90 -24.59
C PRO A 418 15.41 6.88 -24.56
N SER A 419 16.03 5.87 -25.20
CA SER A 419 17.49 5.69 -25.20
C SER A 419 18.26 6.93 -25.70
N GLU A 420 17.76 7.59 -26.75
CA GLU A 420 18.34 8.82 -27.29
C GLU A 420 18.31 9.97 -26.26
N SER A 421 17.18 10.12 -25.56
CA SER A 421 17.04 11.09 -24.48
C SER A 421 18.03 10.82 -23.34
N MET A 422 18.14 9.57 -22.90
CA MET A 422 19.05 9.18 -21.82
C MET A 422 20.51 9.45 -22.17
N LYS A 423 20.90 9.13 -23.40
CA LYS A 423 22.25 9.40 -23.93
C LYS A 423 22.59 10.89 -23.86
N ILE A 424 21.68 11.77 -24.30
CA ILE A 424 21.92 13.22 -24.28
C ILE A 424 21.91 13.75 -22.84
N VAL A 425 21.03 13.24 -21.97
CA VAL A 425 20.98 13.62 -20.55
C VAL A 425 22.32 13.33 -19.85
N MET A 426 22.94 12.18 -20.13
CA MET A 426 24.23 11.79 -19.53
C MET A 426 25.43 12.54 -20.11
N ASP A 427 25.34 13.05 -21.33
CA ASP A 427 26.37 13.87 -21.96
C ASP A 427 26.20 15.34 -21.55
N LYS A 428 27.02 15.83 -20.61
CA LYS A 428 26.90 17.19 -20.07
C LYS A 428 27.10 18.28 -21.11
N VAL A 429 28.00 18.08 -22.08
CA VAL A 429 28.23 19.03 -23.17
C VAL A 429 27.04 19.04 -24.14
N ALA A 430 26.50 17.86 -24.51
CA ALA A 430 25.34 17.79 -25.38
C ALA A 430 24.09 18.38 -24.72
N SER A 431 23.83 18.04 -23.46
CA SER A 431 22.70 18.61 -22.69
C SER A 431 22.81 20.13 -22.54
N LYS A 432 24.01 20.69 -22.36
CA LYS A 432 24.22 22.15 -22.35
C LYS A 432 23.90 22.84 -23.67
N LYS A 433 24.28 22.25 -24.79
CA LYS A 433 23.87 22.78 -26.11
C LYS A 433 22.36 22.85 -26.25
N VAL A 434 21.66 21.79 -25.81
CA VAL A 434 20.19 21.78 -25.77
C VAL A 434 19.66 22.85 -24.82
N MET A 435 20.30 23.06 -23.66
CA MET A 435 19.93 24.13 -22.74
C MET A 435 20.04 25.52 -23.40
N ASP A 436 21.15 25.82 -24.05
CA ASP A 436 21.40 27.10 -24.72
C ASP A 436 20.39 27.35 -25.85
N GLU A 437 20.15 26.36 -26.70
CA GLU A 437 19.19 26.42 -27.81
C GLU A 437 17.74 26.65 -27.34
N ASN A 438 17.42 26.25 -26.11
CA ASN A 438 16.07 26.36 -25.53
C ASN A 438 15.94 27.46 -24.48
N GLY A 439 16.94 28.34 -24.36
CA GLY A 439 16.93 29.44 -23.39
C GLY A 439 16.78 28.95 -21.95
N ILE A 440 17.40 27.81 -21.62
CA ILE A 440 17.47 27.25 -20.27
C ILE A 440 18.76 27.78 -19.64
N THR A 441 18.61 28.59 -18.60
CA THR A 441 19.74 29.17 -17.88
C THR A 441 20.66 28.07 -17.35
N ASN A 442 21.93 28.09 -17.75
CA ASN A 442 22.99 27.21 -17.25
C ASN A 442 24.31 28.00 -17.10
N ALA A 443 25.30 27.41 -16.44
CA ALA A 443 26.60 28.04 -16.19
C ALA A 443 27.37 28.28 -17.50
N ARG A 444 28.03 29.44 -17.65
CA ARG A 444 29.00 29.65 -18.73
C ARG A 444 30.05 28.55 -18.69
N TYR A 445 30.39 28.02 -19.86
CA TYR A 445 31.23 26.84 -19.94
C TYR A 445 32.17 26.84 -21.14
N ALA A 446 33.23 26.05 -21.02
CA ALA A 446 34.18 25.72 -22.08
C ALA A 446 34.43 24.20 -22.11
N VAL A 447 34.85 23.71 -23.27
CA VAL A 447 35.12 22.29 -23.52
C VAL A 447 36.60 22.13 -23.82
N VAL A 448 37.28 21.27 -23.05
CA VAL A 448 38.72 21.05 -23.15
C VAL A 448 39.01 19.57 -23.38
N THR A 449 39.85 19.27 -24.37
CA THR A 449 40.26 17.90 -24.72
C THR A 449 41.77 17.69 -24.63
N ASP A 450 42.55 18.78 -24.59
CA ASP A 450 44.00 18.72 -24.48
C ASP A 450 44.41 18.89 -23.01
N PRO A 451 45.07 17.90 -22.38
CA PRO A 451 45.52 18.00 -20.99
C PRO A 451 46.56 19.10 -20.74
N ALA A 452 47.20 19.62 -21.79
CA ALA A 452 48.16 20.73 -21.68
C ALA A 452 47.52 22.11 -21.92
N ALA A 453 46.21 22.19 -22.16
CA ALA A 453 45.53 23.44 -22.44
C ALA A 453 45.65 24.42 -21.26
N PRO A 454 45.81 25.74 -21.51
CA PRO A 454 45.66 26.76 -20.47
C PRO A 454 44.18 26.93 -20.09
N ILE A 455 43.90 27.73 -19.06
CA ILE A 455 42.54 28.16 -18.73
C ILE A 455 41.92 28.80 -19.99
N PRO A 456 40.72 28.36 -20.43
CA PRO A 456 40.09 28.89 -21.64
C PRO A 456 39.89 30.41 -21.59
N GLU A 457 40.07 31.08 -22.73
CA GLU A 457 39.85 32.52 -22.84
C GLU A 457 38.41 32.89 -22.45
N GLY A 458 38.26 33.91 -21.60
CA GLY A 458 36.94 34.36 -21.11
C GLY A 458 36.39 33.60 -19.89
N MET A 459 37.10 32.58 -19.38
CA MET A 459 36.76 31.88 -18.15
C MET A 459 37.58 32.43 -16.97
N GLU A 460 36.90 32.91 -15.92
CA GLU A 460 37.51 33.51 -14.73
C GLU A 460 37.40 32.57 -13.53
N LEU A 461 38.44 32.48 -12.71
CA LEU A 461 38.43 31.71 -11.47
C LEU A 461 37.49 32.36 -10.43
N PRO A 462 36.82 31.56 -9.57
CA PRO A 462 36.90 30.10 -9.48
C PRO A 462 36.11 29.35 -10.57
N LEU A 463 36.57 28.15 -10.93
CA LEU A 463 36.00 27.28 -11.97
C LEU A 463 35.69 25.88 -11.45
N ILE A 464 34.65 25.24 -11.99
CA ILE A 464 34.40 23.81 -11.83
C ILE A 464 34.95 23.08 -13.05
N VAL A 465 35.81 22.08 -12.84
CA VAL A 465 36.31 21.18 -13.89
C VAL A 465 35.76 19.79 -13.62
N LYS A 466 35.06 19.18 -14.58
CA LYS A 466 34.44 17.85 -14.42
C LYS A 466 34.46 17.02 -15.71
N PRO A 467 34.43 15.67 -15.63
CA PRO A 467 34.31 14.83 -16.81
C PRO A 467 32.92 14.96 -17.47
N ASN A 468 32.87 14.79 -18.79
CA ASN A 468 31.65 14.96 -19.55
C ASN A 468 30.56 13.92 -19.20
N SER A 469 30.89 12.63 -19.16
CA SER A 469 29.89 11.55 -19.20
C SER A 469 29.71 10.78 -17.88
N GLU A 470 30.43 11.16 -16.83
CA GLU A 470 30.35 10.48 -15.52
C GLU A 470 29.18 10.99 -14.66
N GLY A 471 28.36 10.07 -14.12
CA GLY A 471 27.15 10.40 -13.34
C GLY A 471 27.37 10.59 -11.83
N SER A 472 28.45 10.00 -11.30
CA SER A 472 28.89 10.19 -9.92
C SER A 472 30.10 11.10 -9.93
N THR A 473 30.17 12.09 -9.03
CA THR A 473 31.10 13.26 -8.96
C THR A 473 32.63 12.95 -9.03
N PHE A 474 33.03 11.74 -9.42
CA PHE A 474 34.39 11.36 -9.76
C PHE A 474 35.00 12.32 -10.78
N GLY A 475 36.16 12.87 -10.42
CA GLY A 475 36.92 13.80 -11.25
C GLY A 475 36.38 15.24 -11.29
N LEU A 476 35.38 15.59 -10.49
CA LEU A 476 34.96 16.98 -10.32
C LEU A 476 35.92 17.71 -9.37
N THR A 477 36.37 18.91 -9.75
CA THR A 477 37.29 19.73 -8.95
C THR A 477 36.89 21.21 -9.02
N LEU A 478 36.91 21.89 -7.86
CA LEU A 478 36.85 23.34 -7.77
C LEU A 478 38.27 23.92 -7.86
N VAL A 479 38.52 24.69 -8.91
CA VAL A 479 39.78 25.38 -9.16
C VAL A 479 39.62 26.82 -8.68
N GLU A 480 40.24 27.16 -7.55
CA GLU A 480 40.22 28.51 -6.96
C GLU A 480 41.44 29.33 -7.37
N THR A 481 42.56 28.67 -7.70
CA THR A 481 43.83 29.32 -8.05
C THR A 481 44.45 28.73 -9.33
N PRO A 482 45.23 29.51 -10.10
CA PRO A 482 45.79 29.05 -11.38
C PRO A 482 46.70 27.81 -11.28
N ASP A 483 47.37 27.62 -10.15
CA ASP A 483 48.25 26.48 -9.86
C ASP A 483 47.48 25.14 -9.74
N GLN A 484 46.18 25.18 -9.43
CA GLN A 484 45.33 23.99 -9.34
C GLN A 484 44.83 23.50 -10.72
N TRP A 485 44.95 24.32 -11.77
CA TRP A 485 44.33 24.09 -13.06
C TRP A 485 44.78 22.79 -13.75
N GLN A 486 46.10 22.60 -13.88
CA GLN A 486 46.66 21.46 -14.63
C GLN A 486 46.32 20.12 -13.97
N GLU A 487 46.31 20.07 -12.64
CA GLU A 487 45.93 18.87 -11.89
C GLU A 487 44.44 18.56 -12.04
N ALA A 488 43.57 19.57 -11.92
CA ALA A 488 42.13 19.42 -12.10
C ALA A 488 41.77 18.93 -13.52
N LEU A 489 42.41 19.51 -14.54
CA LEU A 489 42.20 19.14 -15.93
C LEU A 489 42.67 17.71 -16.20
N ALA A 490 43.87 17.34 -15.73
CA ALA A 490 44.39 15.99 -15.88
C ALA A 490 43.50 14.95 -15.17
N LEU A 491 42.95 15.29 -14.01
CA LEU A 491 42.02 14.42 -13.29
C LEU A 491 40.72 14.21 -14.08
N ALA A 492 40.10 15.28 -14.59
CA ALA A 492 38.90 15.15 -15.41
C ALA A 492 39.16 14.32 -16.68
N LEU A 493 40.27 14.57 -17.38
CA LEU A 493 40.65 13.87 -18.61
C LEU A 493 41.11 12.43 -18.40
N LYS A 494 41.41 12.04 -17.16
CA LYS A 494 41.65 10.64 -16.79
C LYS A 494 40.36 9.82 -16.80
N HIS A 495 39.23 10.46 -16.54
CA HIS A 495 37.91 9.82 -16.43
C HIS A 495 37.09 9.94 -17.72
N ASP A 496 37.31 10.97 -18.54
CA ASP A 496 36.64 11.15 -19.83
C ASP A 496 37.61 11.77 -20.85
N LYS A 497 37.38 11.60 -22.15
CA LYS A 497 38.16 12.28 -23.20
C LYS A 497 37.86 13.79 -23.27
N ILE A 498 36.80 14.22 -22.61
CA ILE A 498 36.30 15.60 -22.61
C ILE A 498 36.19 16.09 -21.17
N ALA A 499 36.86 17.19 -20.87
CA ALA A 499 36.66 17.96 -19.64
C ALA A 499 35.73 19.14 -19.91
N LEU A 500 34.67 19.24 -19.11
CA LEU A 500 33.76 20.37 -19.06
C LEU A 500 34.23 21.34 -17.98
N VAL A 501 34.43 22.59 -18.35
CA VAL A 501 34.86 23.68 -17.47
C VAL A 501 33.70 24.65 -17.32
N GLU A 502 33.23 24.90 -16.11
CA GLU A 502 32.10 25.80 -15.83
C GLU A 502 32.53 26.94 -14.90
N GLU A 503 31.89 28.10 -15.03
CA GLU A 503 31.99 29.12 -14.00
C GLU A 503 31.47 28.58 -12.66
N TYR A 504 32.16 28.88 -11.58
CA TYR A 504 31.67 28.51 -10.25
C TYR A 504 30.47 29.36 -9.86
N ILE A 505 29.38 28.69 -9.49
CA ILE A 505 28.17 29.34 -9.00
C ILE A 505 28.04 29.08 -7.51
N GLU A 506 28.25 30.11 -6.69
CA GLU A 506 27.98 30.02 -5.26
C GLU A 506 26.48 30.16 -4.99
N GLY A 507 25.88 29.11 -4.42
CA GLY A 507 24.43 29.04 -4.27
C GLY A 507 23.94 27.85 -3.46
N ILE A 508 22.62 27.71 -3.42
CA ILE A 508 21.93 26.60 -2.79
C ILE A 508 21.61 25.55 -3.87
N GLU A 509 22.14 24.34 -3.70
CA GLU A 509 21.80 23.23 -4.59
C GLU A 509 20.40 22.68 -4.31
N ALA A 510 19.69 22.35 -5.38
CA ALA A 510 18.42 21.65 -5.31
C ALA A 510 18.30 20.70 -6.49
N THR A 511 17.33 19.81 -6.41
CA THR A 511 17.01 18.92 -7.51
C THR A 511 15.51 18.82 -7.73
N VAL A 512 15.11 18.73 -8.99
CA VAL A 512 13.71 18.61 -9.40
C VAL A 512 13.51 17.33 -10.17
N GLY A 513 12.72 16.42 -9.60
CA GLY A 513 12.26 15.23 -10.32
C GLY A 513 11.17 15.59 -11.32
N ILE A 514 11.32 15.13 -12.56
CA ILE A 514 10.25 15.11 -13.56
C ILE A 514 9.72 13.68 -13.62
N LEU A 515 8.41 13.55 -13.44
CA LEU A 515 7.71 12.27 -13.41
C LEU A 515 6.45 12.38 -14.26
N LEU A 516 6.37 11.57 -15.31
CA LEU A 516 5.21 11.48 -16.21
C LEU A 516 4.73 12.87 -16.68
N GLY A 517 5.68 13.69 -17.16
CA GLY A 517 5.44 15.03 -17.69
C GLY A 517 5.18 16.12 -16.64
N LYS A 518 5.39 15.84 -15.35
CA LYS A 518 5.16 16.80 -14.25
C LYS A 518 6.42 17.01 -13.42
N ALA A 519 6.73 18.28 -13.13
CA ALA A 519 7.76 18.64 -12.15
C ALA A 519 7.23 18.40 -10.73
N LEU A 520 7.95 17.58 -9.97
CA LEU A 520 7.73 17.34 -8.55
C LEU A 520 8.20 18.53 -7.69
N PRO A 521 7.84 18.59 -6.40
CA PRO A 521 8.44 19.54 -5.46
C PRO A 521 9.97 19.40 -5.46
N PRO A 522 10.73 20.50 -5.51
CA PRO A 522 12.18 20.44 -5.42
C PRO A 522 12.63 19.85 -4.09
N VAL A 523 13.80 19.21 -4.10
CA VAL A 523 14.51 18.79 -2.91
C VAL A 523 15.75 19.67 -2.79
N GLU A 524 15.80 20.50 -1.75
CA GLU A 524 17.00 21.27 -1.40
C GLU A 524 18.03 20.36 -0.77
N ILE A 525 19.29 20.53 -1.19
CA ILE A 525 20.43 19.72 -0.76
C ILE A 525 21.37 20.64 0.03
N ARG A 526 21.53 20.37 1.33
CA ARG A 526 22.50 21.07 2.18
C ARG A 526 23.57 20.10 2.63
N TYR A 527 24.79 20.31 2.20
CA TYR A 527 25.95 19.51 2.58
C TYR A 527 26.99 20.39 3.29
N PRO A 528 27.82 19.79 4.16
CA PRO A 528 28.98 20.47 4.70
C PRO A 528 30.02 20.69 3.59
N GLY A 529 30.68 21.86 3.57
CA GLY A 529 31.73 22.18 2.61
C GLY A 529 31.27 23.02 1.40
N LYS A 530 32.13 23.13 0.37
CA LYS A 530 31.90 23.96 -0.83
C LYS A 530 31.33 23.18 -2.02
N LEU A 531 31.45 21.84 -2.04
CA LEU A 531 31.03 21.00 -3.18
C LEU A 531 30.16 19.84 -2.72
N TYR A 532 29.15 19.49 -3.52
CA TYR A 532 28.38 18.27 -3.36
C TYR A 532 29.13 17.06 -3.97
N ASP A 533 30.26 16.72 -3.35
CA ASP A 533 31.16 15.67 -3.81
C ASP A 533 30.75 14.26 -3.34
N TYR A 534 31.60 13.27 -3.63
CA TYR A 534 31.34 11.88 -3.22
C TYR A 534 31.24 11.74 -1.69
N ASP A 535 32.00 12.53 -0.92
CA ASP A 535 31.93 12.48 0.53
C ASP A 535 30.56 12.97 1.02
N ALA A 536 30.10 14.11 0.50
CA ALA A 536 28.78 14.64 0.81
C ALA A 536 27.63 13.69 0.40
N LYS A 537 27.81 12.88 -0.66
CA LYS A 537 26.78 11.95 -1.16
C LYS A 537 26.73 10.62 -0.40
N TYR A 538 27.87 10.08 0.04
CA TYR A 538 27.94 8.68 0.48
C TYR A 538 28.69 8.42 1.80
N THR A 539 29.78 9.15 2.09
CA THR A 539 30.64 8.83 3.25
C THR A 539 30.45 9.76 4.46
N HIS A 540 29.90 10.96 4.25
CA HIS A 540 29.54 11.92 5.29
C HIS A 540 30.67 12.22 6.30
N ALA A 541 31.94 12.15 5.87
CA ALA A 541 33.08 12.37 6.76
C ALA A 541 33.15 13.82 7.27
N GLN A 542 32.65 14.77 6.48
CA GLN A 542 32.57 16.19 6.85
C GLN A 542 31.24 16.59 7.53
N GLY A 543 30.33 15.64 7.75
CA GLY A 543 29.00 15.85 8.33
C GLY A 543 27.87 15.34 7.42
N GLU A 544 26.65 15.31 7.96
CA GLU A 544 25.50 14.77 7.26
C GLU A 544 24.92 15.76 6.23
N THR A 545 24.58 15.24 5.04
CA THR A 545 23.83 15.99 4.04
C THR A 545 22.33 15.97 4.37
N LEU A 546 21.71 17.14 4.43
CA LEU A 546 20.28 17.30 4.65
C LEU A 546 19.55 17.45 3.32
N TYR A 547 18.50 16.65 3.16
CA TYR A 547 17.61 16.68 1.99
C TYR A 547 16.23 17.19 2.41
N LEU A 548 15.91 18.44 2.09
CA LEU A 548 14.70 19.13 2.52
C LEU A 548 13.68 19.20 1.38
N CYS A 549 12.50 18.64 1.59
CA CYS A 549 11.40 18.68 0.62
C CYS A 549 10.07 18.90 1.36
N PRO A 550 9.37 20.04 1.17
CA PRO A 550 9.73 21.15 0.28
C PRO A 550 11.00 21.89 0.74
N PRO A 551 11.64 22.67 -0.15
CA PRO A 551 12.80 23.48 0.21
C PRO A 551 12.44 24.52 1.27
N GLN A 552 13.41 24.86 2.13
CA GLN A 552 13.27 25.83 3.23
C GLN A 552 14.16 27.06 3.06
N GLY A 553 15.27 26.94 2.35
CA GLY A 553 16.27 28.00 2.14
C GLY A 553 16.14 28.73 0.80
N ILE A 554 15.12 28.38 -0.01
CA ILE A 554 14.99 28.87 -1.39
C ILE A 554 13.73 29.72 -1.50
N ASP A 555 13.87 30.88 -2.13
CA ASP A 555 12.76 31.81 -2.37
C ASP A 555 11.63 31.16 -3.21
N PRO A 556 10.35 31.38 -2.88
CA PRO A 556 9.22 30.80 -3.62
C PRO A 556 9.21 31.10 -5.13
N GLU A 557 9.69 32.28 -5.56
CA GLU A 557 9.80 32.62 -6.98
C GLU A 557 10.86 31.76 -7.67
N ALA A 558 12.03 31.58 -7.03
CA ALA A 558 13.07 30.68 -7.50
C ALA A 558 12.60 29.21 -7.53
N VAL A 559 11.78 28.78 -6.55
CA VAL A 559 11.14 27.45 -6.55
C VAL A 559 10.21 27.28 -7.75
N ALA A 560 9.42 28.30 -8.10
CA ALA A 560 8.56 28.25 -9.28
C ALA A 560 9.37 28.25 -10.59
N GLU A 561 10.40 29.10 -10.67
CA GLU A 561 11.29 29.21 -11.82
C GLU A 561 12.03 27.89 -12.07
N MET A 562 12.64 27.27 -11.06
CA MET A 562 13.37 26.01 -11.24
C MET A 562 12.48 24.88 -11.72
N ARG A 563 11.23 24.78 -11.21
CA ARG A 563 10.29 23.77 -11.68
C ARG A 563 9.95 23.96 -13.15
N ALA A 564 9.80 25.22 -13.59
CA ALA A 564 9.53 25.54 -14.98
C ALA A 564 10.75 25.25 -15.88
N LEU A 565 11.96 25.61 -15.44
CA LEU A 565 13.20 25.33 -16.17
C LEU A 565 13.47 23.83 -16.28
N CYS A 566 13.38 23.07 -15.20
CA CYS A 566 13.60 21.63 -15.22
C CYS A 566 12.56 20.89 -16.08
N LEU A 567 11.30 21.35 -16.07
CA LEU A 567 10.29 20.80 -16.97
C LEU A 567 10.60 21.14 -18.43
N ARG A 568 11.08 22.35 -18.73
CA ARG A 568 11.51 22.73 -20.08
C ARG A 568 12.70 21.89 -20.54
N PHE A 569 13.68 21.66 -19.66
CA PHE A 569 14.82 20.78 -19.90
C PHE A 569 14.38 19.37 -20.27
N ALA A 570 13.51 18.75 -19.47
CA ALA A 570 13.00 17.42 -19.76
C ALA A 570 12.24 17.35 -21.09
N LYS A 571 11.42 18.38 -21.40
CA LYS A 571 10.68 18.46 -22.67
C LYS A 571 11.61 18.60 -23.88
N ALA A 572 12.63 19.46 -23.78
CA ALA A 572 13.59 19.67 -24.86
C ALA A 572 14.37 18.39 -25.21
N LEU A 573 14.52 17.48 -24.23
CA LEU A 573 15.21 16.20 -24.40
C LEU A 573 14.26 15.02 -24.60
N HIS A 574 12.94 15.22 -24.61
CA HIS A 574 11.93 14.16 -24.59
C HIS A 574 12.09 13.16 -23.41
N ALA A 575 12.64 13.63 -22.28
CA ALA A 575 12.94 12.84 -21.08
C ALA A 575 11.84 12.99 -20.00
N GLU A 576 10.57 12.92 -20.40
CA GLU A 576 9.45 13.31 -19.54
C GLU A 576 8.90 12.17 -18.66
N THR A 577 9.22 10.91 -18.98
CA THR A 577 8.79 9.75 -18.18
C THR A 577 9.43 9.83 -16.79
N LEU A 578 10.75 9.96 -16.74
CA LEU A 578 11.56 9.94 -15.54
C LEU A 578 12.90 10.64 -15.80
N VAL A 579 13.16 11.73 -15.10
CA VAL A 579 14.48 12.36 -15.05
C VAL A 579 14.57 13.18 -13.77
N ARG A 580 15.76 13.25 -13.18
CA ARG A 580 16.07 14.21 -12.12
C ARG A 580 16.93 15.32 -12.71
N VAL A 581 16.62 16.58 -12.42
CA VAL A 581 17.38 17.72 -12.93
C VAL A 581 17.96 18.48 -11.75
N ASP A 582 19.30 18.50 -11.69
CA ASP A 582 20.05 19.14 -10.62
C ASP A 582 20.27 20.61 -10.98
N VAL A 583 20.03 21.51 -10.01
CA VAL A 583 20.03 22.96 -10.19
C VAL A 583 20.74 23.65 -9.03
N ILE A 584 21.19 24.88 -9.26
CA ILE A 584 21.72 25.75 -8.22
C ILE A 584 21.05 27.12 -8.26
N VAL A 585 20.66 27.61 -7.09
CA VAL A 585 20.08 28.95 -6.90
C VAL A 585 21.17 29.86 -6.39
N ARG A 586 21.59 30.82 -7.22
CA ARG A 586 22.75 31.66 -6.92
C ARG A 586 22.46 32.65 -5.80
N ASN A 587 23.35 32.73 -4.80
CA ASN A 587 23.13 33.54 -3.58
C ASN A 587 22.96 35.04 -3.85
N LYS A 588 23.68 35.60 -4.83
CA LYS A 588 23.71 37.05 -5.03
C LYS A 588 22.42 37.64 -5.61
N ASP A 589 21.64 36.84 -6.33
CA ASP A 589 20.49 37.33 -7.09
C ASP A 589 19.34 36.31 -7.25
N ASN A 590 19.40 35.18 -6.55
CA ASN A 590 18.42 34.08 -6.60
C ASN A 590 18.16 33.50 -7.99
N LYS A 591 19.03 33.79 -8.97
CA LYS A 591 18.87 33.27 -10.32
C LYS A 591 19.13 31.76 -10.34
N VAL A 592 18.24 31.01 -10.98
CA VAL A 592 18.31 29.56 -11.09
C VAL A 592 19.18 29.15 -12.28
N TYR A 593 20.10 28.21 -12.05
CA TYR A 593 20.94 27.60 -13.08
C TYR A 593 20.74 26.09 -13.09
N VAL A 594 20.49 25.52 -14.27
CA VAL A 594 20.48 24.07 -14.47
C VAL A 594 21.92 23.57 -14.61
N LEU A 595 22.25 22.52 -13.87
CA LEU A 595 23.58 21.90 -13.86
C LEU A 595 23.62 20.72 -14.82
N GLU A 596 22.82 19.70 -14.55
CA GLU A 596 22.80 18.43 -15.29
C GLU A 596 21.52 17.64 -15.01
N GLY A 597 21.28 16.60 -15.81
CA GLY A 597 20.19 15.65 -15.59
C GLY A 597 20.72 14.27 -15.21
N ASN A 598 19.90 13.50 -14.50
CA ASN A 598 20.09 12.09 -14.22
C ASN A 598 18.88 11.32 -14.78
N SER A 599 19.16 10.47 -15.77
CA SER A 599 18.19 9.74 -16.59
C SER A 599 17.56 8.53 -15.89
N MET A 600 18.21 7.99 -14.85
CA MET A 600 17.75 6.83 -14.09
C MET A 600 18.01 7.02 -12.59
N PRO A 601 17.22 7.88 -11.92
CA PRO A 601 17.45 8.20 -10.52
C PRO A 601 17.19 7.00 -9.60
N GLY A 602 17.88 7.01 -8.45
CA GLY A 602 17.69 6.02 -7.37
C GLY A 602 16.22 5.83 -6.97
N CYS A 603 15.87 4.56 -6.72
CA CYS A 603 14.52 4.13 -6.36
C CYS A 603 14.41 3.60 -4.92
N THR A 604 15.39 3.90 -4.05
CA THR A 604 15.24 3.63 -2.61
C THR A 604 14.28 4.64 -1.96
N GLU A 605 13.69 4.31 -0.81
CA GLU A 605 12.83 5.26 -0.07
C GLU A 605 13.57 6.55 0.33
N SER A 606 14.88 6.47 0.57
CA SER A 606 15.75 7.62 0.87
C SER A 606 16.20 8.40 -0.37
N SER A 607 15.97 7.88 -1.59
CA SER A 607 16.36 8.55 -2.83
C SER A 607 15.53 9.81 -3.08
N LEU A 608 16.13 10.79 -3.77
CA LEU A 608 15.55 12.13 -3.91
C LEU A 608 14.25 12.15 -4.72
N LEU A 609 14.14 11.32 -5.75
CA LEU A 609 12.90 11.23 -6.54
C LEU A 609 11.75 10.60 -5.72
N PRO A 610 11.91 9.43 -5.08
CA PRO A 610 10.93 8.91 -4.11
C PRO A 610 10.54 9.91 -3.02
N LYS A 611 11.51 10.64 -2.43
CA LYS A 611 11.23 11.70 -1.46
C LYS A 611 10.34 12.81 -2.04
N ALA A 612 10.67 13.32 -3.22
CA ALA A 612 9.88 14.35 -3.91
C ALA A 612 8.47 13.86 -4.29
N ALA A 613 8.35 12.60 -4.72
CA ALA A 613 7.07 11.97 -5.03
C ALA A 613 6.18 11.89 -3.78
N MET A 614 6.72 11.44 -2.65
CA MET A 614 5.99 11.37 -1.39
C MET A 614 5.58 12.76 -0.87
N ALA A 615 6.43 13.78 -1.03
CA ALA A 615 6.07 15.17 -0.72
C ALA A 615 4.94 15.70 -1.62
N ALA A 616 4.84 15.21 -2.86
CA ALA A 616 3.71 15.47 -3.75
C ALA A 616 2.46 14.61 -3.44
N GLY A 617 2.51 13.79 -2.38
CA GLY A 617 1.46 12.85 -2.01
C GLY A 617 1.39 11.60 -2.88
N ILE A 618 2.41 11.29 -3.69
CA ILE A 618 2.49 10.07 -4.49
C ILE A 618 3.19 9.00 -3.65
N THR A 619 2.50 7.90 -3.36
CA THR A 619 3.12 6.79 -2.62
C THR A 619 4.11 6.03 -3.50
N LEU A 620 5.07 5.31 -2.91
CA LEU A 620 6.02 4.48 -3.69
C LEU A 620 5.30 3.45 -4.58
N MET A 621 4.21 2.86 -4.08
CA MET A 621 3.38 1.95 -4.87
C MET A 621 2.76 2.66 -6.08
N GLU A 622 2.23 3.87 -5.92
CA GLU A 622 1.72 4.67 -7.05
C GLU A 622 2.83 5.06 -8.02
N LEU A 623 4.02 5.41 -7.51
CA LEU A 623 5.19 5.77 -8.32
C LEU A 623 5.62 4.62 -9.23
N TYR A 624 5.90 3.45 -8.66
CA TYR A 624 6.43 2.31 -9.42
C TYR A 624 5.36 1.70 -10.34
N SER A 625 4.12 1.55 -9.86
CA SER A 625 3.03 1.04 -10.70
C SER A 625 2.70 2.02 -11.82
N GLY A 626 2.72 3.34 -11.56
CA GLY A 626 2.50 4.37 -12.56
C GLY A 626 3.53 4.35 -13.69
N LEU A 627 4.81 4.12 -13.36
CA LEU A 627 5.89 3.97 -14.34
C LEU A 627 5.72 2.71 -15.22
N VAL A 628 5.27 1.59 -14.64
CA VAL A 628 4.92 0.39 -15.42
C VAL A 628 3.75 0.67 -16.37
N MET A 629 2.71 1.35 -15.88
CA MET A 629 1.55 1.71 -16.70
C MET A 629 1.87 2.72 -17.81
N ASP A 630 2.88 3.58 -17.61
CA ASP A 630 3.40 4.47 -18.67
C ASP A 630 4.10 3.66 -19.76
N ALA A 631 4.99 2.75 -19.37
CA ALA A 631 5.71 1.88 -20.31
C ALA A 631 4.76 1.01 -21.16
N LEU A 632 3.65 0.53 -20.59
CA LEU A 632 2.64 -0.26 -21.32
C LEU A 632 1.95 0.50 -22.46
N LYS A 633 1.89 1.83 -22.39
CA LYS A 633 1.23 2.69 -23.38
C LYS A 633 2.13 3.03 -24.57
N LYS A 634 3.44 2.93 -24.39
CA LYS A 634 4.43 2.98 -25.48
C LYS A 634 4.29 1.73 -26.34
#